data_AF-A0A6M1E279-F1
#
_entry.id   AF-A0A6M1E279-F1
#
_cell.length_a   1.000
_cell.length_b   1.000
_cell.length_c   1.000
_cell.angle_alpha   90.00
_cell.angle_beta   90.00
_cell.angle_gamma   90.00
#
_symmetry.space_group_name_H-M   'P 1'
#
loop_
_entity.id
_entity.type
_entity.pdbx_description
1 polymer ?
#
loop_
_entity_poly.entity_id
_entity_poly.type
_entity_poly.pdbx_seq_one_letter_code
_entity_poly.pdbx_strand_id
1 'polypeptide(L)'
;MKKIFIILGLIANGLLSFSQTNPTPQPLPYSQNFSVLDGLPGAVYPDGFQGWRIVEAEPNLSGRVNPPTANVNMKSSGSNATTAAGVYDFTGKIGLLSSTYNDLTIALALNTSSVTAPQQVRITFDAMTMLNIYDGTINNYRLGLVFQYRIGTSGNFTPTDAIFESGTTPNATSGTNGQDITPFSILLPVECSGQPVVQVRWVCKRISGNSGQRQSFAIDNITAEGVTVENGTYHVDADAGDDNNDGLTPATAWQSLTKVNSVTFLPGAKILFKAGGIWSGQLWPKGSGIHESPIIIDSYGTGPKPIINGDGIIQAGALKLYNQSFWEINNLEITNDASADAERRGIEVIGNNFGLLEHIYLKNLTVHDIRGTVGNEMSDKRSAGIYFTVQNDNTVDTRFHDIRVEDCLIYNCQNQGIVTSHEISVSDYPKTPNWERRKITNLLIKNNTIHHISKNAMIIRLADGGLVERNLCYETATGTTGNTIFSRSSINTVFQYNEGYLNRSPDYDGSLYDPDLNSPGTIWQYSYSHDNAHGLFWLCSSLQDTGIVCRYNISQNDKGSLVFMNFDVTDVNVYNNTFYIGTGLSPTIVHENPNRSHTYAYHNNIVYNANTTPTPAKFSLATTGTGVQNRTITDNIFYNTTQPAQIDFITQNLTSDPLFINPGSGGIGLNTVGGYKLQPGSPALNSGKIIADNGGKDYFGIAVSATAQPNRGFYNGPGTTIAEADPDFHIYLLTGQSNMVGSGPLATSVDSTSPQIKMMTENFEWVEASHPISYLPNAGVGPGLGFATKMLESAGTNVRIGIINTAVGGQPISAFAPGAPNSRTSSSIYDESVNRVNIARTQGVLKGVLFHQGESNSGDNYSSWTNRVKELIENLRNDFNDPTLPFIVGELGHFRATSPNINNQLPQLVSEVPYTAWVSAEGLTDKGDGIHFDSPSASELGVRYALALLGNEDLESTVPDTTTNSSTALPAHNLDIRVSSVVSPNGDGINDFLSIEGIEKYSDNRVIIFNSKGNILKEINGYDNNQRVFTATNIQNGTYFYRLVVTAEGKRQLLQGFFEVRK
;
A
#
# COMPACT_ATOMS: atom_id res chain seq x y z
N MET A 1 43.15 -52.94 -29.56
CA MET A 1 43.56 -54.00 -30.51
C MET A 1 42.31 -54.56 -31.18
N LYS A 2 42.41 -54.98 -32.43
CA LYS A 2 41.31 -55.40 -33.33
C LYS A 2 40.37 -56.49 -32.75
N LYS A 3 39.08 -56.34 -33.12
CA LYS A 3 38.07 -57.32 -33.56
C LYS A 3 37.61 -58.43 -32.59
N ILE A 4 36.31 -58.43 -32.31
CA ILE A 4 35.47 -59.63 -32.27
C ILE A 4 34.23 -59.38 -33.17
N PHE A 5 34.04 -60.28 -34.13
CA PHE A 5 32.82 -60.52 -34.90
C PHE A 5 32.03 -61.61 -34.17
N ILE A 6 30.69 -61.54 -34.15
CA ILE A 6 29.76 -62.68 -34.33
C ILE A 6 28.42 -62.13 -34.85
N ILE A 7 28.23 -62.38 -36.15
CA ILE A 7 27.05 -62.80 -36.95
C ILE A 7 25.63 -62.33 -36.58
N LEU A 8 25.01 -61.74 -37.62
CA LEU A 8 23.62 -61.32 -37.80
C LEU A 8 22.62 -62.48 -37.86
N GLY A 9 21.42 -62.22 -37.34
CA GLY A 9 20.16 -62.80 -37.80
C GLY A 9 19.13 -61.69 -38.00
N LEU A 10 18.93 -61.23 -39.25
CA LEU A 10 17.83 -60.35 -39.64
C LEU A 10 16.52 -61.14 -39.64
N ILE A 11 15.53 -60.67 -38.89
CA ILE A 11 14.11 -60.84 -39.23
C ILE A 11 13.51 -59.45 -39.32
N ALA A 12 13.38 -58.96 -40.55
CA ALA A 12 12.64 -57.76 -40.87
C ALA A 12 11.14 -58.09 -40.81
N ASN A 13 10.47 -57.68 -39.73
CA ASN A 13 9.04 -57.43 -39.76
C ASN A 13 8.86 -55.92 -39.96
N GLY A 14 8.68 -55.51 -41.22
CA GLY A 14 8.29 -54.16 -41.56
C GLY A 14 6.88 -53.88 -41.05
N LEU A 15 6.78 -53.23 -39.89
CA LEU A 15 5.61 -52.42 -39.55
C LEU A 15 5.74 -51.11 -40.32
N LEU A 16 5.13 -51.05 -41.51
CA LEU A 16 4.90 -49.80 -42.21
C LEU A 16 3.95 -48.95 -41.35
N SER A 17 4.51 -48.02 -40.59
CA SER A 17 3.74 -46.92 -40.01
C SER A 17 3.29 -46.02 -41.17
N PHE A 18 2.00 -46.05 -41.51
CA PHE A 18 1.44 -45.04 -42.41
C PHE A 18 1.54 -43.67 -41.72
N SER A 19 2.50 -42.83 -42.11
CA SER A 19 2.52 -41.43 -41.68
C SER A 19 1.47 -40.65 -42.49
N GLN A 20 0.74 -39.75 -41.84
CA GLN A 20 -0.06 -38.74 -42.53
C GLN A 20 0.80 -37.96 -43.54
N THR A 21 0.16 -37.41 -44.57
CA THR A 21 0.76 -36.46 -45.50
C THR A 21 0.33 -35.05 -45.12
N ASN A 22 1.24 -34.09 -45.25
CA ASN A 22 0.94 -32.68 -45.04
C ASN A 22 0.48 -32.05 -46.36
N PRO A 23 -0.63 -31.28 -46.39
CA PRO A 23 -1.03 -30.60 -47.61
C PRO A 23 0.02 -29.55 -47.99
N THR A 24 0.11 -29.28 -49.30
CA THR A 24 1.02 -28.28 -49.86
C THR A 24 0.62 -26.87 -49.39
N PRO A 25 1.50 -26.12 -48.71
CA PRO A 25 1.21 -24.76 -48.24
C PRO A 25 0.83 -23.81 -49.38
N GLN A 26 -0.29 -23.09 -49.24
CA GLN A 26 -0.76 -22.13 -50.23
C GLN A 26 -0.29 -20.70 -49.92
N PRO A 27 0.16 -19.92 -50.91
CA PRO A 27 0.58 -18.53 -50.70
C PRO A 27 -0.60 -17.64 -50.30
N LEU A 28 -0.31 -16.53 -49.60
CA LEU A 28 -1.31 -15.51 -49.26
C LEU A 28 -1.33 -14.36 -50.30
N PRO A 29 -2.51 -13.77 -50.60
CA PRO A 29 -3.82 -14.13 -50.07
C PRO A 29 -4.37 -15.44 -50.67
N TYR A 30 -5.18 -16.15 -49.90
CA TYR A 30 -5.81 -17.42 -50.25
C TYR A 30 -7.33 -17.34 -50.01
N SER A 31 -8.13 -17.95 -50.87
CA SER A 31 -9.59 -17.98 -50.71
C SER A 31 -10.19 -19.29 -51.20
N GLN A 32 -11.19 -19.82 -50.50
CA GLN A 32 -11.90 -21.03 -50.86
C GLN A 32 -13.37 -20.97 -50.40
N ASN A 33 -14.31 -21.07 -51.33
CA ASN A 33 -15.76 -21.10 -51.07
C ASN A 33 -16.42 -22.44 -51.43
N PHE A 34 -15.59 -23.45 -51.73
CA PHE A 34 -15.94 -24.84 -52.01
C PHE A 34 -17.01 -25.08 -53.08
N SER A 35 -17.46 -24.06 -53.81
CA SER A 35 -18.46 -24.15 -54.88
C SER A 35 -18.08 -25.16 -55.97
N VAL A 36 -16.78 -25.40 -56.15
CA VAL A 36 -16.22 -26.41 -57.07
C VAL A 36 -16.41 -27.86 -56.62
N LEU A 37 -16.83 -28.11 -55.38
CA LEU A 37 -17.15 -29.44 -54.88
C LEU A 37 -18.54 -29.92 -55.33
N ASP A 38 -19.41 -29.01 -55.78
CA ASP A 38 -20.76 -29.35 -56.28
C ASP A 38 -20.72 -30.27 -57.51
N GLY A 39 -20.97 -31.56 -57.30
CA GLY A 39 -21.27 -32.52 -58.37
C GLY A 39 -20.12 -33.39 -58.91
N LEU A 40 -18.94 -33.44 -58.26
CA LEU A 40 -17.84 -34.29 -58.71
C LEU A 40 -17.91 -35.75 -58.20
N PRO A 41 -17.84 -36.77 -59.09
CA PRO A 41 -17.70 -38.16 -58.69
C PRO A 41 -16.26 -38.45 -58.22
N GLY A 42 -16.07 -38.47 -56.90
CA GLY A 42 -14.76 -38.71 -56.26
C GLY A 42 -14.17 -37.41 -55.71
N ALA A 43 -14.66 -36.99 -54.54
CA ALA A 43 -14.32 -35.74 -53.90
C ALA A 43 -12.80 -35.62 -53.61
N VAL A 44 -12.10 -34.75 -54.36
CA VAL A 44 -10.67 -34.43 -54.16
C VAL A 44 -10.58 -33.14 -53.32
N TYR A 45 -9.66 -33.09 -52.35
CA TYR A 45 -9.44 -31.87 -51.58
C TYR A 45 -8.93 -30.74 -52.48
N PRO A 46 -9.43 -29.50 -52.30
CA PRO A 46 -8.80 -28.34 -52.92
C PRO A 46 -7.35 -28.18 -52.48
N ASP A 47 -6.56 -27.46 -53.26
CA ASP A 47 -5.16 -27.18 -52.94
C ASP A 47 -5.02 -26.60 -51.53
N GLY A 48 -4.03 -27.10 -50.77
CA GLY A 48 -3.82 -26.72 -49.38
C GLY A 48 -4.69 -27.45 -48.35
N PHE A 49 -5.77 -28.14 -48.75
CA PHE A 49 -6.63 -28.88 -47.82
C PHE A 49 -6.26 -30.37 -47.70
N GLN A 50 -6.49 -30.92 -46.50
CA GLN A 50 -6.40 -32.36 -46.25
C GLN A 50 -7.30 -32.76 -45.07
N GLY A 51 -7.93 -33.92 -45.17
CA GLY A 51 -8.61 -34.55 -44.03
C GLY A 51 -7.66 -35.46 -43.26
N TRP A 52 -7.74 -35.41 -41.93
CA TRP A 52 -6.94 -36.26 -41.06
C TRP A 52 -7.75 -36.97 -39.98
N ARG A 53 -7.19 -38.10 -39.52
CA ARG A 53 -7.64 -38.82 -38.32
C ARG A 53 -6.70 -38.55 -37.15
N ILE A 54 -7.26 -38.39 -35.96
CA ILE A 54 -6.56 -38.30 -34.68
C ILE A 54 -6.82 -39.62 -33.92
N VAL A 55 -5.78 -40.39 -33.55
CA VAL A 55 -5.95 -41.68 -32.85
C VAL A 55 -6.06 -41.44 -31.35
N GLU A 56 -7.29 -41.34 -30.85
CA GLU A 56 -7.72 -41.50 -29.45
C GLU A 56 -9.29 -41.46 -29.43
N ALA A 57 -9.95 -41.97 -28.37
CA ALA A 57 -11.41 -42.13 -28.32
C ALA A 57 -12.18 -40.87 -27.86
N GLU A 58 -13.23 -40.48 -28.61
CA GLU A 58 -14.20 -39.37 -28.42
C GLU A 58 -13.64 -37.91 -28.30
N PRO A 59 -14.37 -36.89 -28.80
CA PRO A 59 -14.06 -35.49 -28.51
C PRO A 59 -14.08 -35.20 -27.00
N ASN A 60 -13.05 -34.54 -26.46
CA ASN A 60 -12.96 -34.13 -25.05
C ASN A 60 -13.31 -32.64 -24.86
N LEU A 61 -13.42 -32.20 -23.61
CA LEU A 61 -13.81 -30.82 -23.26
C LEU A 61 -12.80 -29.76 -23.74
N SER A 62 -11.57 -30.14 -24.09
CA SER A 62 -10.50 -29.20 -24.47
C SER A 62 -10.38 -29.00 -25.98
N GLY A 63 -10.93 -29.90 -26.80
CA GLY A 63 -10.65 -29.95 -28.25
C GLY A 63 -9.22 -30.45 -28.48
N ARG A 64 -9.08 -31.67 -29.02
CA ARG A 64 -7.80 -32.39 -29.02
C ARG A 64 -6.68 -31.60 -29.70
N VAL A 65 -5.49 -31.60 -29.11
CA VAL A 65 -4.30 -30.89 -29.62
C VAL A 65 -3.29 -31.81 -30.31
N ASN A 66 -3.48 -33.12 -30.19
CA ASN A 66 -2.56 -34.14 -30.70
C ASN A 66 -2.35 -34.04 -32.22
N PRO A 67 -1.17 -34.46 -32.72
CA PRO A 67 -0.92 -34.54 -34.15
C PRO A 67 -1.86 -35.54 -34.85
N PRO A 68 -2.15 -35.33 -36.14
CA PRO A 68 -2.83 -36.33 -36.97
C PRO A 68 -2.00 -37.61 -37.08
N THR A 69 -2.67 -38.71 -37.40
CA THR A 69 -2.08 -40.07 -37.44
C THR A 69 -2.32 -40.80 -38.76
N ALA A 70 -3.27 -40.34 -39.57
CA ALA A 70 -3.57 -40.89 -40.89
C ALA A 70 -4.31 -39.86 -41.74
N ASN A 71 -4.20 -40.01 -43.06
CA ASN A 71 -5.02 -39.25 -44.03
C ASN A 71 -6.43 -39.84 -44.10
N VAL A 72 -7.41 -38.98 -44.39
CA VAL A 72 -8.81 -39.35 -44.58
C VAL A 72 -9.25 -38.80 -45.92
N ASN A 73 -9.69 -39.68 -46.83
CA ASN A 73 -10.23 -39.26 -48.11
C ASN A 73 -11.60 -38.59 -47.92
N MET A 74 -11.87 -37.55 -48.70
CA MET A 74 -13.19 -36.91 -48.73
C MET A 74 -14.20 -37.82 -49.43
N LYS A 75 -15.42 -37.85 -48.91
CA LYS A 75 -16.55 -38.59 -49.47
C LYS A 75 -17.51 -37.61 -50.15
N SER A 76 -18.07 -37.98 -51.29
CA SER A 76 -19.14 -37.23 -51.94
C SER A 76 -20.49 -37.44 -51.24
N SER A 77 -21.45 -36.56 -51.51
CA SER A 77 -22.88 -36.73 -51.14
C SER A 77 -23.17 -36.72 -49.64
N GLY A 78 -22.49 -35.88 -48.87
CA GLY A 78 -22.88 -35.58 -47.49
C GLY A 78 -24.25 -34.90 -47.43
N SER A 79 -25.02 -35.18 -46.40
CA SER A 79 -26.32 -34.56 -46.11
C SER A 79 -26.59 -34.49 -44.61
N ASN A 80 -27.59 -33.74 -44.20
CA ASN A 80 -28.11 -33.73 -42.83
C ASN A 80 -28.88 -35.02 -42.44
N ALA A 81 -28.73 -36.11 -43.19
CA ALA A 81 -29.05 -37.48 -42.79
C ALA A 81 -27.81 -38.38 -42.68
N THR A 82 -26.60 -37.84 -42.91
CA THR A 82 -25.36 -38.62 -42.92
C THR A 82 -24.96 -38.99 -41.50
N THR A 83 -24.93 -40.29 -41.20
CA THR A 83 -24.62 -40.83 -39.86
C THR A 83 -23.28 -41.56 -39.79
N ALA A 84 -22.61 -41.79 -40.92
CA ALA A 84 -21.32 -42.45 -40.97
C ALA A 84 -20.18 -41.45 -40.74
N ALA A 85 -19.17 -41.83 -39.97
CA ALA A 85 -18.00 -40.99 -39.76
C ALA A 85 -17.23 -40.76 -41.07
N GLY A 86 -16.74 -39.53 -41.27
CA GLY A 86 -15.97 -39.16 -42.45
C GLY A 86 -15.84 -37.65 -42.62
N VAL A 87 -14.99 -37.27 -43.59
CA VAL A 87 -14.96 -35.92 -44.16
C VAL A 87 -15.81 -35.96 -45.44
N TYR A 88 -16.71 -35.00 -45.59
CA TYR A 88 -17.73 -34.99 -46.63
C TYR A 88 -17.73 -33.67 -47.37
N ASP A 89 -18.00 -33.74 -48.66
CA ASP A 89 -18.58 -32.64 -49.41
C ASP A 89 -20.10 -32.62 -49.18
N PHE A 90 -20.60 -31.50 -48.68
CA PHE A 90 -22.02 -31.20 -48.44
C PHE A 90 -22.57 -30.25 -49.51
N THR A 91 -22.23 -30.49 -50.79
CA THR A 91 -22.69 -29.71 -51.94
C THR A 91 -22.27 -28.25 -51.82
N GLY A 92 -20.98 -28.02 -52.01
CA GLY A 92 -20.39 -26.69 -51.98
C GLY A 92 -19.85 -26.28 -50.61
N LYS A 93 -19.66 -27.23 -49.69
CA LYS A 93 -19.08 -27.00 -48.34
C LYS A 93 -18.33 -28.24 -47.90
N ILE A 94 -17.22 -28.06 -47.18
CA ILE A 94 -16.45 -29.17 -46.62
C ILE A 94 -16.82 -29.38 -45.15
N GLY A 95 -17.09 -30.60 -44.75
CA GLY A 95 -17.49 -30.89 -43.39
C GLY A 95 -17.04 -32.24 -42.87
N LEU A 96 -17.26 -32.48 -41.59
CA LEU A 96 -16.83 -33.68 -40.89
C LEU A 96 -17.90 -34.20 -39.94
N LEU A 97 -17.90 -35.52 -39.76
CA LEU A 97 -18.64 -36.22 -38.71
C LEU A 97 -17.65 -37.15 -38.00
N SER A 98 -17.34 -36.84 -36.74
CA SER A 98 -16.53 -37.70 -35.87
C SER A 98 -17.39 -38.79 -35.22
N SER A 99 -16.75 -39.89 -34.80
CA SER A 99 -17.38 -40.93 -33.98
C SER A 99 -16.49 -41.33 -32.80
N THR A 100 -16.98 -42.26 -31.98
CA THR A 100 -16.30 -42.77 -30.78
C THR A 100 -14.86 -43.19 -30.99
N TYR A 101 -14.54 -43.70 -32.17
CA TYR A 101 -13.22 -44.24 -32.47
C TYR A 101 -12.51 -43.51 -33.60
N ASN A 102 -13.15 -42.49 -34.19
CA ASN A 102 -12.64 -41.75 -35.33
C ASN A 102 -12.91 -40.26 -35.13
N ASP A 103 -12.01 -39.57 -34.42
CA ASP A 103 -12.04 -38.12 -34.38
C ASP A 103 -11.31 -37.55 -35.60
N LEU A 104 -12.01 -36.67 -36.30
CA LEU A 104 -11.63 -36.18 -37.62
C LEU A 104 -11.38 -34.68 -37.60
N THR A 105 -10.52 -34.24 -38.50
CA THR A 105 -10.23 -32.82 -38.67
C THR A 105 -10.02 -32.48 -40.13
N ILE A 106 -10.41 -31.27 -40.51
CA ILE A 106 -10.10 -30.66 -41.80
C ILE A 106 -8.94 -29.70 -41.56
N ALA A 107 -7.88 -29.79 -42.35
CA ALA A 107 -6.71 -28.95 -42.23
C ALA A 107 -6.45 -28.14 -43.50
N LEU A 108 -5.87 -26.95 -43.33
CA LEU A 108 -5.37 -26.07 -44.38
C LEU A 108 -3.90 -25.72 -44.09
N ALA A 109 -3.02 -25.86 -45.08
CA ALA A 109 -1.63 -25.37 -45.00
C ALA A 109 -1.47 -24.05 -45.77
N LEU A 110 -0.80 -23.08 -45.14
CA LEU A 110 -0.53 -21.75 -45.67
C LEU A 110 0.98 -21.47 -45.66
N ASN A 111 1.46 -20.82 -46.71
CA ASN A 111 2.78 -20.19 -46.76
C ASN A 111 2.59 -18.70 -46.48
N THR A 112 3.04 -18.28 -45.30
CA THR A 112 2.84 -16.92 -44.78
C THR A 112 4.11 -16.08 -44.89
N SER A 113 5.11 -16.53 -45.66
CA SER A 113 6.40 -15.86 -45.84
C SER A 113 6.28 -14.44 -46.40
N SER A 114 5.19 -14.13 -47.12
CA SER A 114 4.91 -12.79 -47.66
C SER A 114 4.34 -11.80 -46.64
N VAL A 115 3.89 -12.28 -45.48
CA VAL A 115 3.32 -11.44 -44.42
C VAL A 115 4.42 -11.12 -43.42
N THR A 116 4.85 -9.86 -43.39
CA THR A 116 5.93 -9.38 -42.53
C THR A 116 5.44 -8.22 -41.68
N ALA A 117 6.05 -7.99 -40.52
CA ALA A 117 5.66 -6.92 -39.60
C ALA A 117 5.54 -5.56 -40.33
N PRO A 118 4.49 -4.76 -40.08
CA PRO A 118 3.48 -4.88 -39.03
C PRO A 118 2.25 -5.74 -39.40
N GLN A 119 2.34 -6.57 -40.44
CA GLN A 119 1.21 -7.39 -40.86
C GLN A 119 1.13 -8.72 -40.10
N GLN A 120 -0.09 -9.20 -39.85
CA GLN A 120 -0.36 -10.56 -39.36
C GLN A 120 -1.30 -11.30 -40.31
N VAL A 121 -1.33 -12.63 -40.17
CA VAL A 121 -2.20 -13.49 -40.98
C VAL A 121 -3.60 -13.49 -40.38
N ARG A 122 -4.58 -12.96 -41.11
CA ARG A 122 -6.01 -13.08 -40.79
C ARG A 122 -6.60 -14.27 -41.55
N ILE A 123 -7.46 -15.04 -40.90
CA ILE A 123 -8.25 -16.11 -41.50
C ILE A 123 -9.73 -15.87 -41.19
N THR A 124 -10.56 -15.81 -42.22
CA THR A 124 -12.03 -15.76 -42.08
C THR A 124 -12.65 -17.07 -42.57
N PHE A 125 -13.78 -17.47 -42.00
CA PHE A 125 -14.59 -18.60 -42.49
C PHE A 125 -15.98 -18.59 -41.84
N ASP A 126 -16.94 -19.29 -42.45
CA ASP A 126 -18.21 -19.62 -41.82
C ASP A 126 -18.15 -21.03 -41.25
N ALA A 127 -18.67 -21.23 -40.03
CA ALA A 127 -18.93 -22.56 -39.48
C ALA A 127 -20.43 -22.81 -39.32
N MET A 128 -20.85 -24.05 -39.49
CA MET A 128 -22.27 -24.42 -39.41
C MET A 128 -22.50 -25.86 -38.95
N THR A 129 -23.67 -26.10 -38.36
CA THR A 129 -24.14 -27.44 -38.01
C THR A 129 -24.82 -28.07 -39.21
N MET A 130 -24.39 -29.25 -39.63
CA MET A 130 -24.98 -30.00 -40.75
C MET A 130 -26.05 -30.98 -40.24
N LEU A 131 -25.68 -31.92 -39.36
CA LEU A 131 -26.60 -32.81 -38.66
C LEU A 131 -26.69 -32.39 -37.20
N ASN A 132 -27.87 -31.98 -36.78
CA ASN A 132 -28.25 -31.80 -35.38
C ASN A 132 -29.32 -32.82 -35.00
N ILE A 133 -29.02 -33.60 -33.98
CA ILE A 133 -29.84 -34.69 -33.46
C ILE A 133 -29.98 -34.59 -31.94
N TYR A 134 -29.59 -33.46 -31.36
CA TYR A 134 -29.66 -33.23 -29.92
C TYR A 134 -31.13 -33.19 -29.48
N ASP A 135 -31.52 -34.08 -28.58
CA ASP A 135 -32.87 -34.15 -28.01
C ASP A 135 -32.89 -33.98 -26.48
N GLY A 136 -31.71 -33.78 -25.87
CA GLY A 136 -31.54 -33.63 -24.43
C GLY A 136 -31.77 -34.90 -23.61
N THR A 137 -32.13 -36.01 -24.27
CA THR A 137 -32.47 -37.30 -23.65
C THR A 137 -31.52 -38.41 -24.13
N ILE A 138 -31.89 -39.15 -25.17
CA ILE A 138 -31.13 -40.25 -25.78
C ILE A 138 -29.90 -39.71 -26.49
N ASN A 139 -30.07 -38.60 -27.23
CA ASN A 139 -29.00 -37.88 -27.90
C ASN A 139 -28.72 -36.58 -27.15
N ASN A 140 -27.89 -36.69 -26.12
CA ASN A 140 -27.57 -35.55 -25.26
C ASN A 140 -26.19 -34.94 -25.55
N TYR A 141 -25.43 -35.44 -26.53
CA TYR A 141 -24.18 -34.82 -26.96
C TYR A 141 -24.43 -33.45 -27.58
N ARG A 142 -23.87 -32.40 -26.95
CA ARG A 142 -23.69 -31.10 -27.57
C ARG A 142 -22.22 -30.93 -27.94
N LEU A 143 -21.95 -30.82 -29.24
CA LEU A 143 -20.62 -30.67 -29.82
C LEU A 143 -20.42 -29.29 -30.42
N GLY A 144 -19.18 -28.96 -30.72
CA GLY A 144 -18.79 -27.76 -31.43
C GLY A 144 -17.57 -27.99 -32.31
N LEU A 145 -17.14 -26.97 -33.05
CA LEU A 145 -15.85 -26.93 -33.76
C LEU A 145 -14.91 -25.96 -33.05
N VAL A 146 -13.66 -26.38 -32.82
CA VAL A 146 -12.58 -25.50 -32.39
C VAL A 146 -11.58 -25.29 -33.52
N PHE A 147 -11.16 -24.04 -33.70
CA PHE A 147 -10.09 -23.66 -34.62
C PHE A 147 -8.73 -23.72 -33.92
N GLN A 148 -7.74 -24.33 -34.58
CA GLN A 148 -6.40 -24.52 -34.02
C GLN A 148 -5.33 -24.21 -35.07
N TYR A 149 -4.12 -23.87 -34.63
CA TYR A 149 -2.97 -23.61 -35.51
C TYR A 149 -1.71 -24.35 -35.05
N ARG A 150 -0.73 -24.52 -35.94
CA ARG A 150 0.67 -24.79 -35.59
C ARG A 150 1.61 -24.21 -36.65
N ILE A 151 2.84 -23.91 -36.24
CA ILE A 151 3.93 -23.56 -37.15
C ILE A 151 4.67 -24.84 -37.55
N GLY A 152 4.94 -25.01 -38.84
CA GLY A 152 5.57 -26.21 -39.38
C GLY A 152 4.60 -27.39 -39.55
N THR A 153 5.17 -28.59 -39.65
CA THR A 153 4.47 -29.80 -40.11
C THR A 153 4.34 -30.91 -39.05
N SER A 154 4.80 -30.67 -37.83
CA SER A 154 4.90 -31.67 -36.75
C SER A 154 4.59 -31.06 -35.38
N GLY A 155 4.32 -31.90 -34.39
CA GLY A 155 3.97 -31.46 -33.04
C GLY A 155 2.47 -31.23 -32.83
N ASN A 156 2.12 -30.84 -31.62
CA ASN A 156 0.74 -30.53 -31.22
C ASN A 156 0.26 -29.22 -31.87
N PHE A 157 -1.06 -29.08 -32.01
CA PHE A 157 -1.71 -27.84 -32.39
C PHE A 157 -2.06 -27.00 -31.16
N THR A 158 -2.02 -25.68 -31.32
CA THR A 158 -2.45 -24.72 -30.31
C THR A 158 -3.91 -24.33 -30.58
N PRO A 159 -4.83 -24.47 -29.62
CA PRO A 159 -6.21 -24.03 -29.78
C PRO A 159 -6.31 -22.50 -29.76
N THR A 160 -7.32 -21.97 -30.44
CA THR A 160 -7.71 -20.55 -30.38
C THR A 160 -9.04 -20.39 -29.64
N ASP A 161 -9.41 -19.14 -29.33
CA ASP A 161 -10.71 -18.82 -28.71
C ASP A 161 -11.90 -18.96 -29.68
N ALA A 162 -11.65 -19.20 -30.97
CA ALA A 162 -12.69 -19.41 -31.95
C ALA A 162 -13.30 -20.81 -31.82
N ILE A 163 -14.39 -20.86 -31.04
CA ILE A 163 -15.18 -22.06 -30.80
C ILE A 163 -16.60 -21.82 -31.32
N PHE A 164 -17.01 -22.63 -32.28
CA PHE A 164 -18.38 -22.75 -32.74
C PHE A 164 -19.11 -23.79 -31.89
N GLU A 165 -20.30 -23.50 -31.39
CA GLU A 165 -21.13 -24.46 -30.65
C GLU A 165 -22.41 -24.76 -31.41
N SER A 166 -22.83 -26.03 -31.45
CA SER A 166 -24.11 -26.38 -32.04
C SER A 166 -25.29 -25.83 -31.24
N GLY A 167 -26.36 -25.47 -31.95
CA GLY A 167 -27.67 -25.18 -31.36
C GLY A 167 -28.37 -26.43 -30.84
N THR A 168 -29.60 -26.26 -30.34
CA THR A 168 -30.43 -27.34 -29.78
C THR A 168 -31.58 -27.77 -30.69
N THR A 169 -31.70 -27.18 -31.89
CA THR A 169 -32.78 -27.47 -32.84
C THR A 169 -32.41 -28.67 -33.72
N PRO A 170 -33.13 -29.83 -33.66
CA PRO A 170 -32.82 -30.99 -34.49
C PRO A 170 -33.16 -30.78 -35.97
N ASN A 171 -32.34 -31.31 -36.88
CA ASN A 171 -32.54 -31.21 -38.33
C ASN A 171 -32.07 -32.48 -39.09
N ALA A 172 -32.64 -33.64 -38.79
CA ALA A 172 -32.37 -34.90 -39.50
C ALA A 172 -33.22 -35.06 -40.78
N THR A 173 -33.06 -34.18 -41.77
CA THR A 173 -33.74 -34.27 -43.09
C THR A 173 -32.77 -34.78 -44.18
N SER A 174 -33.12 -34.78 -45.48
CA SER A 174 -32.25 -35.28 -46.56
C SER A 174 -31.73 -34.15 -47.48
N GLY A 175 -31.20 -33.08 -46.89
CA GLY A 175 -30.66 -31.89 -47.56
C GLY A 175 -29.23 -31.51 -47.14
N THR A 176 -28.74 -30.38 -47.66
CA THR A 176 -27.35 -29.90 -47.51
C THR A 176 -27.25 -28.47 -46.97
N ASN A 177 -28.37 -27.94 -46.46
CA ASN A 177 -28.40 -26.65 -45.81
C ASN A 177 -27.90 -26.78 -44.38
N GLY A 178 -26.84 -26.05 -44.04
CA GLY A 178 -26.38 -25.90 -42.66
C GLY A 178 -27.33 -25.00 -41.87
N GLN A 179 -27.37 -25.19 -40.56
CA GLN A 179 -28.01 -24.29 -39.61
C GLN A 179 -26.96 -23.70 -38.66
N ASP A 180 -27.37 -22.72 -37.85
CA ASP A 180 -26.48 -22.04 -36.88
C ASP A 180 -25.24 -21.41 -37.54
N ILE A 181 -25.36 -20.89 -38.78
CA ILE A 181 -24.22 -20.36 -39.53
C ILE A 181 -23.60 -19.19 -38.76
N THR A 182 -22.32 -19.31 -38.42
CA THR A 182 -21.57 -18.33 -37.63
C THR A 182 -20.29 -17.93 -38.37
N PRO A 183 -20.11 -16.63 -38.71
CA PRO A 183 -18.89 -16.14 -39.32
C PRO A 183 -17.77 -15.98 -38.27
N PHE A 184 -16.55 -16.30 -38.66
CA PHE A 184 -15.33 -16.12 -37.87
C PHE A 184 -14.33 -15.25 -38.63
N SER A 185 -13.61 -14.41 -37.87
CA SER A 185 -12.44 -13.66 -38.33
C SER A 185 -11.36 -13.76 -37.26
N ILE A 186 -10.33 -14.55 -37.54
CA ILE A 186 -9.28 -14.92 -36.60
C ILE A 186 -7.98 -14.30 -37.05
N LEU A 187 -7.30 -13.60 -36.16
CA LEU A 187 -5.92 -13.20 -36.38
C LEU A 187 -5.00 -14.25 -35.77
N LEU A 188 -4.12 -14.82 -36.58
CA LEU A 188 -3.11 -15.74 -36.07
C LEU A 188 -2.03 -14.96 -35.30
N PRO A 189 -1.43 -15.57 -34.27
CA PRO A 189 -0.31 -14.97 -33.53
C PRO A 189 0.83 -14.52 -34.44
N VAL A 190 1.58 -13.49 -34.02
CA VAL A 190 2.55 -12.80 -34.89
C VAL A 190 3.63 -13.76 -35.40
N GLU A 191 3.99 -14.77 -34.62
CA GLU A 191 4.94 -15.82 -34.97
C GLU A 191 4.50 -16.66 -36.19
N CYS A 192 3.20 -16.68 -36.52
CA CYS A 192 2.69 -17.31 -37.74
C CYS A 192 2.94 -16.46 -38.99
N SER A 193 3.39 -15.23 -38.87
CA SER A 193 3.78 -14.37 -39.99
C SER A 193 5.22 -14.68 -40.38
N GLY A 194 5.55 -14.56 -41.67
CA GLY A 194 6.90 -14.82 -42.17
C GLY A 194 7.29 -16.31 -42.17
N GLN A 195 6.34 -17.23 -41.99
CA GLN A 195 6.63 -18.66 -41.89
C GLN A 195 6.46 -19.37 -43.24
N PRO A 196 7.35 -20.33 -43.56
CA PRO A 196 7.21 -21.12 -44.78
C PRO A 196 5.99 -22.04 -44.75
N VAL A 197 5.57 -22.47 -43.55
CA VAL A 197 4.41 -23.34 -43.32
C VAL A 197 3.72 -22.98 -42.01
N VAL A 198 2.44 -22.62 -42.10
CA VAL A 198 1.50 -22.58 -40.99
C VAL A 198 0.35 -23.53 -41.33
N GLN A 199 0.00 -24.41 -40.41
CA GLN A 199 -1.13 -25.31 -40.58
C GLN A 199 -2.24 -24.91 -39.61
N VAL A 200 -3.44 -24.75 -40.15
CA VAL A 200 -4.66 -24.52 -39.36
C VAL A 200 -5.62 -25.69 -39.53
N ARG A 201 -6.46 -25.93 -38.54
CA ARG A 201 -7.44 -27.02 -38.61
C ARG A 201 -8.71 -26.75 -37.82
N TRP A 202 -9.79 -27.42 -38.23
CA TRP A 202 -11.07 -27.46 -37.53
C TRP A 202 -11.31 -28.87 -36.99
N VAL A 203 -11.57 -28.99 -35.69
CA VAL A 203 -11.75 -30.28 -35.00
C VAL A 203 -12.92 -30.21 -34.02
N CYS A 204 -13.60 -31.34 -33.81
CA CYS A 204 -14.73 -31.42 -32.88
C CYS A 204 -14.28 -31.16 -31.43
N LYS A 205 -15.10 -30.41 -30.69
CA LYS A 205 -14.98 -30.19 -29.25
C LYS A 205 -16.27 -30.62 -28.56
N ARG A 206 -16.17 -31.32 -27.43
CA ARG A 206 -17.37 -31.63 -26.63
C ARG A 206 -17.73 -30.42 -25.77
N ILE A 207 -18.98 -29.97 -25.87
CA ILE A 207 -19.53 -28.86 -25.08
C ILE A 207 -20.25 -29.40 -23.85
N SER A 208 -21.17 -30.36 -24.04
CA SER A 208 -21.88 -31.04 -22.94
C SER A 208 -22.42 -32.41 -23.37
N GLY A 209 -22.91 -33.19 -22.40
CA GLY A 209 -23.48 -34.52 -22.63
C GLY A 209 -22.45 -35.63 -22.88
N ASN A 210 -22.94 -36.88 -22.92
CA ASN A 210 -22.09 -38.08 -23.00
C ASN A 210 -22.77 -39.32 -23.62
N SER A 211 -24.00 -39.22 -24.12
CA SER A 211 -24.79 -40.33 -24.70
C SER A 211 -25.48 -39.96 -26.02
N GLY A 212 -25.57 -40.94 -26.92
CA GLY A 212 -26.29 -40.86 -28.20
C GLY A 212 -25.41 -40.66 -29.44
N GLN A 213 -26.02 -40.37 -30.58
CA GLN A 213 -25.36 -40.13 -31.87
C GLN A 213 -24.67 -38.74 -31.90
N ARG A 214 -23.75 -38.52 -32.85
CA ARG A 214 -22.92 -37.29 -32.95
C ARG A 214 -23.47 -36.32 -34.00
N GLN A 215 -23.34 -35.02 -33.70
CA GLN A 215 -23.62 -33.94 -34.65
C GLN A 215 -22.49 -33.86 -35.70
N SER A 216 -22.80 -33.37 -36.90
CA SER A 216 -21.81 -33.09 -37.95
C SER A 216 -21.74 -31.60 -38.25
N PHE A 217 -20.60 -31.16 -38.77
CA PHE A 217 -20.29 -29.75 -38.99
C PHE A 217 -19.70 -29.51 -40.37
N ALA A 218 -19.83 -28.29 -40.88
CA ALA A 218 -19.15 -27.85 -42.09
C ALA A 218 -18.54 -26.47 -41.93
N ILE A 219 -17.58 -26.17 -42.79
CA ILE A 219 -16.97 -24.84 -42.96
C ILE A 219 -17.08 -24.40 -44.42
N ASP A 220 -17.17 -23.08 -44.62
CA ASP A 220 -17.27 -22.46 -45.93
C ASP A 220 -16.67 -21.04 -45.94
N ASN A 221 -16.60 -20.40 -47.10
CA ASN A 221 -16.19 -18.99 -47.29
C ASN A 221 -14.86 -18.62 -46.61
N ILE A 222 -13.86 -19.48 -46.80
CA ILE A 222 -12.56 -19.32 -46.18
C ILE A 222 -11.75 -18.27 -46.92
N THR A 223 -11.18 -17.31 -46.20
CA THR A 223 -10.11 -16.44 -46.71
C THR A 223 -8.93 -16.45 -45.76
N ALA A 224 -7.72 -16.28 -46.29
CA ALA A 224 -6.52 -16.03 -45.51
C ALA A 224 -5.70 -14.93 -46.19
N GLU A 225 -5.24 -13.93 -45.45
CA GLU A 225 -4.51 -12.80 -46.02
C GLU A 225 -3.59 -12.14 -44.99
N GLY A 226 -2.60 -11.40 -45.47
CA GLY A 226 -1.81 -10.50 -44.62
C GLY A 226 -2.57 -9.21 -44.42
N VAL A 227 -2.90 -8.88 -43.17
CA VAL A 227 -3.50 -7.60 -42.81
C VAL A 227 -2.52 -6.76 -42.04
N THR A 228 -2.39 -5.49 -42.40
CA THR A 228 -1.72 -4.50 -41.56
C THR A 228 -2.51 -4.39 -40.27
N VAL A 229 -1.87 -4.77 -39.18
CA VAL A 229 -2.42 -4.66 -37.84
C VAL A 229 -1.98 -3.31 -37.30
N GLU A 230 -2.87 -2.33 -37.29
CA GLU A 230 -2.58 -1.06 -36.62
C GLU A 230 -2.68 -1.25 -35.10
N ASN A 231 -1.63 -0.85 -34.39
CA ASN A 231 -1.60 -0.74 -32.94
C ASN A 231 -2.39 0.51 -32.50
N GLY A 232 -3.72 0.41 -32.52
CA GLY A 232 -4.59 1.51 -32.16
C GLY A 232 -4.39 1.99 -30.72
N THR A 233 -4.45 3.31 -30.53
CA THR A 233 -4.74 3.91 -29.22
C THR A 233 -6.24 4.17 -29.17
N TYR A 234 -6.94 3.36 -28.39
CA TYR A 234 -8.39 3.40 -28.23
C TYR A 234 -8.75 4.25 -27.02
N HIS A 235 -9.73 5.12 -27.17
CA HIS A 235 -10.22 6.01 -26.12
C HIS A 235 -11.62 5.58 -25.70
N VAL A 236 -11.88 5.60 -24.40
CA VAL A 236 -13.17 5.25 -23.81
C VAL A 236 -13.65 6.41 -22.94
N ASP A 237 -14.84 6.93 -23.20
CA ASP A 237 -15.45 8.06 -22.51
C ASP A 237 -16.89 7.69 -22.12
N ALA A 238 -17.15 7.53 -20.82
CA ALA A 238 -18.46 7.12 -20.32
C ALA A 238 -19.57 8.11 -20.67
N ASP A 239 -19.25 9.41 -20.76
CA ASP A 239 -20.22 10.48 -20.90
C ASP A 239 -20.44 10.89 -22.35
N ALA A 240 -19.35 11.05 -23.11
CA ALA A 240 -19.40 11.57 -24.48
C ALA A 240 -19.06 10.55 -25.58
N GLY A 241 -18.69 9.32 -25.20
CA GLY A 241 -18.38 8.25 -26.15
C GLY A 241 -19.62 7.69 -26.85
N ASP A 242 -19.39 6.99 -27.97
CA ASP A 242 -20.40 6.21 -28.69
C ASP A 242 -19.73 4.92 -29.19
N ASP A 243 -20.32 3.76 -28.92
CA ASP A 243 -19.76 2.45 -29.30
C ASP A 243 -19.80 2.17 -30.81
N ASN A 244 -20.47 3.02 -31.60
CA ASN A 244 -20.40 3.06 -33.06
C ASN A 244 -19.15 3.79 -33.58
N ASN A 245 -18.45 4.55 -32.74
CA ASN A 245 -17.22 5.22 -33.13
C ASN A 245 -16.05 4.23 -33.34
N ASP A 246 -15.01 4.70 -34.00
CA ASP A 246 -13.77 3.93 -34.21
C ASP A 246 -12.92 3.78 -32.93
N GLY A 247 -13.09 4.67 -31.94
CA GLY A 247 -12.33 4.70 -30.69
C GLY A 247 -10.94 5.34 -30.84
N LEU A 248 -10.50 5.72 -32.04
CA LEU A 248 -9.09 6.03 -32.31
C LEU A 248 -8.64 7.41 -31.82
N THR A 249 -9.59 8.28 -31.44
CA THR A 249 -9.30 9.61 -30.89
C THR A 249 -10.20 9.91 -29.70
N PRO A 250 -9.85 10.87 -28.82
CA PRO A 250 -10.74 11.32 -27.75
C PRO A 250 -12.11 11.80 -28.26
N ALA A 251 -12.17 12.42 -29.45
CA ALA A 251 -13.40 12.95 -30.03
C ALA A 251 -14.31 11.85 -30.63
N THR A 252 -13.73 10.68 -30.92
CA THR A 252 -14.42 9.49 -31.46
C THR A 252 -14.28 8.32 -30.49
N ALA A 253 -14.28 8.59 -29.18
CA ALA A 253 -14.12 7.58 -28.15
C ALA A 253 -15.30 6.58 -28.15
N TRP A 254 -15.03 5.34 -27.74
CA TRP A 254 -16.06 4.38 -27.36
C TRP A 254 -16.70 4.78 -26.04
N GLN A 255 -17.86 4.20 -25.73
CA GLN A 255 -18.59 4.53 -24.51
C GLN A 255 -18.45 3.46 -23.42
N SER A 256 -18.53 2.17 -23.77
CA SER A 256 -18.83 1.13 -22.80
C SER A 256 -17.74 0.06 -22.62
N LEU A 257 -17.77 -0.62 -21.47
CA LEU A 257 -16.99 -1.85 -21.25
C LEU A 257 -17.40 -2.96 -22.21
N THR A 258 -18.68 -3.03 -22.60
CA THR A 258 -19.16 -4.03 -23.56
C THR A 258 -18.41 -3.92 -24.88
N LYS A 259 -18.19 -2.70 -25.38
CA LYS A 259 -17.40 -2.46 -26.58
C LYS A 259 -15.95 -2.88 -26.39
N VAL A 260 -15.29 -2.45 -25.31
CA VAL A 260 -13.90 -2.84 -24.99
C VAL A 260 -13.75 -4.36 -24.91
N ASN A 261 -14.66 -5.04 -24.22
CA ASN A 261 -14.64 -6.50 -24.04
C ASN A 261 -14.92 -7.29 -25.33
N SER A 262 -15.54 -6.65 -26.33
CA SER A 262 -15.82 -7.27 -27.64
C SER A 262 -14.61 -7.29 -28.57
N VAL A 263 -13.55 -6.53 -28.24
CA VAL A 263 -12.36 -6.38 -29.08
C VAL A 263 -11.24 -7.29 -28.58
N THR A 264 -10.63 -8.02 -29.52
CA THR A 264 -9.34 -8.69 -29.30
C THR A 264 -8.22 -7.73 -29.67
N PHE A 265 -7.57 -7.19 -28.63
CA PHE A 265 -6.48 -6.26 -28.78
C PHE A 265 -5.19 -6.98 -29.19
N LEU A 266 -4.38 -6.25 -29.93
CA LEU A 266 -3.18 -6.75 -30.57
C LEU A 266 -1.94 -6.15 -29.89
N PRO A 267 -0.76 -6.79 -29.99
CA PRO A 267 0.42 -6.30 -29.30
C PRO A 267 0.71 -4.82 -29.56
N GLY A 268 0.99 -4.07 -28.50
CA GLY A 268 1.24 -2.62 -28.53
C GLY A 268 -0.02 -1.75 -28.52
N ALA A 269 -1.22 -2.33 -28.51
CA ALA A 269 -2.46 -1.56 -28.38
C ALA A 269 -2.52 -0.81 -27.03
N LYS A 270 -3.15 0.36 -27.05
CA LYS A 270 -3.42 1.15 -25.84
C LYS A 270 -4.92 1.36 -25.68
N ILE A 271 -5.43 1.19 -24.47
CA ILE A 271 -6.83 1.39 -24.12
C ILE A 271 -6.86 2.45 -23.03
N LEU A 272 -7.31 3.65 -23.38
CA LEU A 272 -7.25 4.83 -22.54
C LEU A 272 -8.66 5.17 -22.04
N PHE A 273 -8.90 5.02 -20.75
CA PHE A 273 -10.16 5.44 -20.12
C PHE A 273 -10.08 6.92 -19.71
N LYS A 274 -11.13 7.69 -19.97
CA LYS A 274 -11.15 9.12 -19.62
C LYS A 274 -11.15 9.30 -18.10
N ALA A 275 -10.28 10.17 -17.62
CA ALA A 275 -10.23 10.59 -16.22
C ALA A 275 -11.61 11.08 -15.74
N GLY A 276 -12.01 10.67 -14.54
CA GLY A 276 -13.31 10.97 -13.93
C GLY A 276 -14.50 10.15 -14.45
N GLY A 277 -14.32 9.32 -15.48
CA GLY A 277 -15.38 8.42 -15.95
C GLY A 277 -15.62 7.25 -14.99
N ILE A 278 -16.84 6.72 -14.99
CA ILE A 278 -17.24 5.56 -14.20
C ILE A 278 -17.88 4.53 -15.12
N TRP A 279 -17.39 3.30 -15.05
CA TRP A 279 -17.93 2.17 -15.79
C TRP A 279 -18.33 1.05 -14.85
N SER A 280 -19.62 0.73 -14.82
CA SER A 280 -20.15 -0.39 -14.04
C SER A 280 -20.14 -1.70 -14.84
N GLY A 281 -19.77 -2.79 -14.19
CA GLY A 281 -19.65 -4.13 -14.75
C GLY A 281 -18.21 -4.66 -14.77
N GLN A 282 -18.01 -5.80 -15.44
CA GLN A 282 -16.68 -6.40 -15.57
C GLN A 282 -15.92 -5.88 -16.79
N LEU A 283 -14.71 -5.37 -16.57
CA LEU A 283 -13.72 -5.16 -17.63
C LEU A 283 -12.95 -6.46 -17.86
N TRP A 284 -13.15 -7.08 -19.02
CA TRP A 284 -12.49 -8.32 -19.43
C TRP A 284 -12.06 -8.24 -20.91
N PRO A 285 -11.03 -7.40 -21.20
CA PRO A 285 -10.51 -7.22 -22.54
C PRO A 285 -9.84 -8.50 -23.04
N LYS A 286 -9.72 -8.67 -24.36
CA LYS A 286 -9.14 -9.87 -24.98
C LYS A 286 -7.80 -9.57 -25.65
N GLY A 287 -7.01 -10.63 -25.87
CA GLY A 287 -5.71 -10.56 -26.52
C GLY A 287 -4.54 -10.60 -25.55
N SER A 288 -3.34 -10.70 -26.10
CA SER A 288 -2.06 -10.70 -25.38
C SER A 288 -1.07 -9.85 -26.16
N GLY A 289 -0.23 -9.11 -25.44
CA GLY A 289 0.89 -8.42 -26.06
C GLY A 289 2.06 -9.36 -26.37
N ILE A 290 3.22 -8.77 -26.62
CA ILE A 290 4.51 -9.46 -26.67
C ILE A 290 5.54 -8.66 -25.88
N HIS A 291 6.69 -9.26 -25.57
CA HIS A 291 7.74 -8.63 -24.74
C HIS A 291 8.12 -7.20 -25.18
N GLU A 292 8.22 -6.96 -26.49
CA GLU A 292 8.61 -5.67 -27.06
C GLU A 292 7.43 -4.69 -27.21
N SER A 293 6.20 -5.17 -27.04
CA SER A 293 4.97 -4.42 -27.30
C SER A 293 3.82 -4.98 -26.46
N PRO A 294 3.82 -4.74 -25.14
CA PRO A 294 2.71 -5.13 -24.28
C PRO A 294 1.44 -4.37 -24.66
N ILE A 295 0.28 -4.91 -24.29
CA ILE A 295 -0.99 -4.17 -24.35
C ILE A 295 -1.10 -3.34 -23.08
N ILE A 296 -1.47 -2.07 -23.23
CA ILE A 296 -1.51 -1.12 -22.13
C ILE A 296 -2.95 -0.65 -21.89
N ILE A 297 -3.42 -0.76 -20.65
CA ILE A 297 -4.57 -0.01 -20.17
C ILE A 297 -4.06 1.17 -19.36
N ASP A 298 -4.56 2.36 -19.65
CA ASP A 298 -4.20 3.58 -18.94
C ASP A 298 -5.38 4.58 -18.92
N SER A 299 -5.12 5.78 -18.42
CA SER A 299 -6.04 6.90 -18.39
C SER A 299 -5.64 8.01 -19.38
N TYR A 300 -6.60 8.86 -19.77
CA TYR A 300 -6.31 10.11 -20.49
C TYR A 300 -7.17 11.26 -19.97
N GLY A 301 -6.75 12.49 -20.26
CA GLY A 301 -7.40 13.71 -19.76
C GLY A 301 -6.89 14.12 -18.37
N THR A 302 -7.63 15.01 -17.71
CA THR A 302 -7.27 15.57 -16.40
C THR A 302 -8.38 15.26 -15.40
N GLY A 303 -8.05 14.86 -14.19
CA GLY A 303 -9.02 14.58 -13.14
C GLY A 303 -8.67 13.34 -12.31
N PRO A 304 -9.60 12.84 -11.49
CA PRO A 304 -9.43 11.58 -10.76
C PRO A 304 -9.29 10.39 -11.72
N LYS A 305 -8.77 9.27 -11.19
CA LYS A 305 -8.59 8.03 -11.97
C LYS A 305 -9.94 7.54 -12.52
N PRO A 306 -9.98 6.95 -13.73
CA PRO A 306 -11.17 6.28 -14.24
C PRO A 306 -11.58 5.11 -13.33
N ILE A 307 -12.88 4.98 -13.02
CA ILE A 307 -13.39 3.95 -12.11
C ILE A 307 -13.97 2.77 -12.89
N ILE A 308 -13.45 1.58 -12.61
CA ILE A 308 -14.07 0.30 -12.99
C ILE A 308 -14.79 -0.26 -11.76
N ASN A 309 -16.11 -0.13 -11.75
CA ASN A 309 -16.95 -0.62 -10.66
C ASN A 309 -17.52 -1.99 -11.02
N GLY A 310 -17.11 -3.03 -10.29
CA GLY A 310 -17.57 -4.39 -10.46
C GLY A 310 -19.07 -4.60 -10.16
N ASP A 311 -19.78 -3.60 -9.64
CA ASP A 311 -21.24 -3.63 -9.41
C ASP A 311 -21.71 -4.89 -8.65
N GLY A 312 -20.91 -5.27 -7.64
CA GLY A 312 -21.19 -6.41 -6.78
C GLY A 312 -21.02 -7.79 -7.42
N ILE A 313 -20.33 -7.92 -8.56
CA ILE A 313 -20.06 -9.20 -9.23
C ILE A 313 -19.42 -10.21 -8.28
N ILE A 314 -20.02 -11.40 -8.22
CA ILE A 314 -19.62 -12.53 -7.37
C ILE A 314 -18.79 -13.53 -8.17
N GLN A 315 -17.84 -14.18 -7.51
CA GLN A 315 -16.93 -15.21 -8.04
C GLN A 315 -16.08 -14.73 -9.23
N ALA A 316 -15.87 -13.43 -9.36
CA ALA A 316 -14.98 -12.86 -10.37
C ALA A 316 -14.37 -11.52 -9.91
N GLY A 317 -13.38 -11.04 -10.67
CA GLY A 317 -12.86 -9.67 -10.57
C GLY A 317 -13.70 -8.65 -11.33
N ALA A 318 -13.73 -7.41 -10.83
CA ALA A 318 -14.20 -6.24 -11.59
C ALA A 318 -13.34 -6.02 -12.85
N LEU A 319 -12.02 -6.25 -12.73
CA LEU A 319 -11.11 -6.42 -13.86
C LEU A 319 -10.66 -7.87 -13.93
N LYS A 320 -10.75 -8.48 -15.11
CA LYS A 320 -10.36 -9.87 -15.35
C LYS A 320 -9.39 -10.00 -16.52
N LEU A 321 -8.32 -10.75 -16.30
CA LEU A 321 -7.47 -11.33 -17.34
C LEU A 321 -7.55 -12.86 -17.25
N TYR A 322 -7.77 -13.54 -18.37
CA TYR A 322 -7.92 -15.00 -18.42
C TYR A 322 -7.08 -15.56 -19.56
N ASN A 323 -6.04 -16.34 -19.23
CA ASN A 323 -5.12 -16.93 -20.21
C ASN A 323 -4.47 -15.86 -21.12
N GLN A 324 -4.03 -14.77 -20.50
CA GLN A 324 -3.46 -13.60 -21.19
C GLN A 324 -2.06 -13.29 -20.66
N SER A 325 -1.22 -12.67 -21.49
CA SER A 325 0.17 -12.29 -21.17
C SER A 325 0.53 -10.95 -21.78
N PHE A 326 1.60 -10.32 -21.28
CA PHE A 326 2.12 -9.03 -21.73
C PHE A 326 1.07 -7.92 -21.63
N TRP A 327 0.53 -7.74 -20.43
CA TRP A 327 -0.41 -6.68 -20.09
C TRP A 327 0.21 -5.74 -19.04
N GLU A 328 0.06 -4.44 -19.28
CA GLU A 328 0.33 -3.40 -18.29
C GLU A 328 -0.96 -2.63 -18.01
N ILE A 329 -1.41 -2.63 -16.76
CA ILE A 329 -2.65 -1.98 -16.33
C ILE A 329 -2.29 -0.88 -15.35
N ASN A 330 -2.56 0.36 -15.76
CA ASN A 330 -2.09 1.55 -15.09
C ASN A 330 -3.24 2.50 -14.74
N ASN A 331 -3.06 3.28 -13.67
CA ASN A 331 -3.80 4.52 -13.42
C ASN A 331 -5.34 4.37 -13.36
N LEU A 332 -5.85 3.21 -12.94
CA LEU A 332 -7.29 2.98 -12.72
C LEU A 332 -7.65 2.95 -11.23
N GLU A 333 -8.91 3.26 -10.95
CA GLU A 333 -9.59 2.96 -9.69
C GLU A 333 -10.54 1.78 -9.90
N ILE A 334 -10.58 0.84 -8.95
CA ILE A 334 -11.29 -0.44 -9.09
C ILE A 334 -12.04 -0.74 -7.81
N THR A 335 -13.35 -0.97 -7.94
CA THR A 335 -14.23 -1.32 -6.82
C THR A 335 -15.06 -2.56 -7.13
N ASN A 336 -15.57 -3.23 -6.10
CA ASN A 336 -16.53 -4.33 -6.23
C ASN A 336 -17.33 -4.45 -4.94
N ASP A 337 -18.04 -3.37 -4.62
CA ASP A 337 -18.80 -3.23 -3.39
C ASP A 337 -20.21 -3.82 -3.54
N ALA A 338 -20.83 -4.17 -2.41
CA ALA A 338 -22.20 -4.65 -2.34
C ALA A 338 -22.77 -4.51 -0.93
N SER A 339 -24.09 -4.60 -0.79
CA SER A 339 -24.75 -4.56 0.51
C SER A 339 -24.51 -5.81 1.39
N ALA A 340 -23.99 -6.90 0.82
CA ALA A 340 -23.79 -8.18 1.51
C ALA A 340 -22.52 -8.88 1.05
N ASP A 341 -21.86 -9.57 1.98
CA ASP A 341 -20.64 -10.34 1.77
C ASP A 341 -20.86 -11.49 0.76
N ALA A 342 -19.95 -11.63 -0.19
CA ALA A 342 -19.88 -12.75 -1.12
C ALA A 342 -18.47 -12.88 -1.68
N GLU A 343 -18.15 -13.97 -2.38
CA GLU A 343 -16.80 -14.17 -2.93
C GLU A 343 -16.53 -13.11 -4.02
N ARG A 344 -15.68 -12.10 -3.79
CA ARG A 344 -15.46 -10.98 -4.73
C ARG A 344 -13.99 -10.61 -4.87
N ARG A 345 -13.61 -10.15 -6.06
CA ARG A 345 -12.27 -9.59 -6.30
C ARG A 345 -12.34 -8.22 -6.95
N GLY A 346 -11.33 -7.40 -6.73
CA GLY A 346 -11.08 -6.19 -7.54
C GLY A 346 -10.49 -6.59 -8.88
N ILE A 347 -9.26 -7.11 -8.86
CA ILE A 347 -8.54 -7.61 -10.04
C ILE A 347 -8.37 -9.12 -9.94
N GLU A 348 -8.65 -9.83 -11.03
CA GLU A 348 -8.49 -11.27 -11.13
C GLU A 348 -7.66 -11.64 -12.38
N VAL A 349 -6.52 -12.31 -12.18
CA VAL A 349 -5.65 -12.81 -13.25
C VAL A 349 -5.58 -14.33 -13.16
N ILE A 350 -6.08 -15.01 -14.19
CA ILE A 350 -6.28 -16.45 -14.20
C ILE A 350 -5.44 -17.13 -15.29
N GLY A 351 -4.70 -18.17 -14.89
CA GLY A 351 -4.20 -19.21 -15.79
C GLY A 351 -5.04 -20.48 -15.70
N ASN A 352 -5.33 -21.13 -16.83
CA ASN A 352 -6.07 -22.38 -16.87
C ASN A 352 -5.64 -23.24 -18.06
N ASN A 353 -4.84 -24.27 -17.80
CA ASN A 353 -4.28 -25.18 -18.80
C ASN A 353 -3.66 -24.44 -20.01
N PHE A 354 -2.89 -23.40 -19.73
CA PHE A 354 -2.44 -22.44 -20.72
C PHE A 354 -0.96 -22.55 -21.08
N GLY A 355 -0.12 -22.98 -20.14
CA GLY A 355 1.32 -22.80 -20.28
C GLY A 355 1.82 -21.67 -19.40
N LEU A 356 2.79 -20.92 -19.91
CA LEU A 356 3.37 -19.80 -19.21
C LEU A 356 2.51 -18.55 -19.40
N LEU A 357 2.06 -17.95 -18.30
CA LEU A 357 1.54 -16.59 -18.30
C LEU A 357 2.67 -15.66 -17.88
N GLU A 358 2.99 -14.66 -18.69
CA GLU A 358 4.13 -13.78 -18.39
C GLU A 358 3.87 -12.29 -18.62
N HIS A 359 4.66 -11.45 -17.94
CA HIS A 359 4.63 -9.99 -18.05
C HIS A 359 3.24 -9.43 -17.74
N ILE A 360 2.81 -9.55 -16.49
CA ILE A 360 1.56 -8.93 -16.00
C ILE A 360 1.92 -7.88 -14.97
N TYR A 361 1.80 -6.62 -15.37
CA TYR A 361 2.16 -5.48 -14.52
C TYR A 361 0.91 -4.70 -14.13
N LEU A 362 0.74 -4.49 -12.83
CA LEU A 362 -0.32 -3.70 -12.23
C LEU A 362 0.35 -2.51 -11.55
N LYS A 363 0.15 -1.29 -12.07
CA LYS A 363 0.91 -0.10 -11.64
C LYS A 363 -0.01 1.07 -11.27
N ASN A 364 0.28 1.74 -10.18
CA ASN A 364 -0.48 2.94 -9.75
C ASN A 364 -2.00 2.73 -9.79
N LEU A 365 -2.48 1.60 -9.27
CA LEU A 365 -3.90 1.30 -9.19
C LEU A 365 -4.44 1.68 -7.81
N THR A 366 -5.69 2.14 -7.76
CA THR A 366 -6.45 2.27 -6.51
C THR A 366 -7.48 1.15 -6.46
N VAL A 367 -7.38 0.20 -5.54
CA VAL A 367 -8.30 -0.94 -5.43
C VAL A 367 -8.97 -0.92 -4.08
N HIS A 368 -10.28 -0.71 -4.03
CA HIS A 368 -10.96 -0.55 -2.74
C HIS A 368 -12.42 -0.98 -2.73
N ASP A 369 -12.96 -1.04 -1.52
CA ASP A 369 -14.35 -1.39 -1.25
C ASP A 369 -14.72 -2.70 -1.96
N ILE A 370 -13.95 -3.75 -1.65
CA ILE A 370 -14.19 -5.11 -2.13
C ILE A 370 -14.98 -5.85 -1.06
N ARG A 371 -16.29 -5.98 -1.25
CA ARG A 371 -17.19 -6.65 -0.31
C ARG A 371 -17.10 -8.18 -0.43
N GLY A 372 -15.96 -8.72 -0.11
CA GLY A 372 -15.66 -10.16 -0.10
C GLY A 372 -16.28 -10.97 1.04
N THR A 373 -15.98 -12.27 1.06
CA THR A 373 -16.21 -13.16 2.21
C THR A 373 -15.07 -13.05 3.22
N VAL A 374 -15.38 -12.78 4.48
CA VAL A 374 -14.40 -12.81 5.58
C VAL A 374 -14.31 -14.23 6.16
N GLY A 375 -13.09 -14.79 6.24
CA GLY A 375 -12.91 -16.11 6.83
C GLY A 375 -11.54 -16.77 6.62
N ASN A 376 -11.46 -18.03 7.03
CA ASN A 376 -10.21 -18.80 7.11
C ASN A 376 -10.08 -19.90 6.05
N GLU A 377 -11.19 -20.31 5.45
CA GLU A 377 -11.23 -21.40 4.49
C GLU A 377 -10.60 -20.99 3.16
N MET A 378 -10.19 -21.99 2.37
CA MET A 378 -9.65 -21.72 1.02
C MET A 378 -10.66 -21.01 0.12
N SER A 379 -11.96 -21.27 0.28
CA SER A 379 -13.02 -20.54 -0.41
C SER A 379 -13.05 -19.07 -0.02
N ASP A 380 -12.85 -18.74 1.26
CA ASP A 380 -12.88 -17.35 1.73
C ASP A 380 -11.66 -16.58 1.23
N LYS A 381 -10.53 -17.29 1.12
CA LYS A 381 -9.25 -16.75 0.63
C LYS A 381 -9.22 -16.46 -0.87
N ARG A 382 -10.33 -16.68 -1.57
CA ARG A 382 -10.54 -16.22 -2.95
C ARG A 382 -10.97 -14.77 -3.03
N SER A 383 -11.50 -14.20 -1.94
CA SER A 383 -11.86 -12.80 -1.89
C SER A 383 -10.63 -11.94 -1.61
N ALA A 384 -10.30 -11.02 -2.53
CA ALA A 384 -9.10 -10.20 -2.44
C ALA A 384 -9.21 -8.91 -3.28
N GLY A 385 -8.44 -7.88 -2.93
CA GLY A 385 -8.21 -6.75 -3.82
C GLY A 385 -7.63 -7.21 -5.16
N ILE A 386 -6.52 -7.94 -5.13
CA ILE A 386 -5.82 -8.47 -6.30
C ILE A 386 -5.59 -9.97 -6.13
N TYR A 387 -6.06 -10.77 -7.09
CA TYR A 387 -6.02 -12.23 -7.04
C TYR A 387 -5.36 -12.81 -8.30
N PHE A 388 -4.12 -13.29 -8.17
CA PHE A 388 -3.44 -14.09 -9.18
C PHE A 388 -3.66 -15.57 -8.86
N THR A 389 -4.21 -16.34 -9.82
CA THR A 389 -4.47 -17.76 -9.61
C THR A 389 -4.25 -18.60 -10.85
N VAL A 390 -3.83 -19.85 -10.65
CA VAL A 390 -3.98 -20.90 -11.65
C VAL A 390 -5.17 -21.78 -11.24
N GLN A 391 -6.20 -21.83 -12.09
CA GLN A 391 -7.38 -22.66 -11.87
C GLN A 391 -7.10 -24.14 -12.09
N ASN A 392 -6.44 -24.49 -13.20
CA ASN A 392 -6.07 -25.87 -13.52
C ASN A 392 -4.75 -25.94 -14.28
N ASP A 393 -4.03 -27.05 -14.07
CA ASP A 393 -2.81 -27.42 -14.78
C ASP A 393 -2.80 -28.92 -15.17
N ASN A 394 -3.99 -29.55 -15.22
CA ASN A 394 -4.15 -31.00 -15.42
C ASN A 394 -3.82 -31.46 -16.85
N THR A 395 -4.01 -30.60 -17.85
CA THR A 395 -3.74 -30.96 -19.27
C THR A 395 -2.54 -30.23 -19.84
N VAL A 396 -2.25 -29.03 -19.33
CA VAL A 396 -1.07 -28.24 -19.69
C VAL A 396 -0.54 -27.60 -18.41
N ASP A 397 0.73 -27.83 -18.12
CA ASP A 397 1.48 -27.14 -17.06
C ASP A 397 1.20 -25.64 -17.13
N THR A 398 0.70 -25.04 -16.06
CA THR A 398 0.30 -23.62 -16.08
C THR A 398 0.89 -22.89 -14.89
N ARG A 399 1.59 -21.80 -15.15
CA ARG A 399 2.29 -21.02 -14.13
C ARG A 399 2.55 -19.58 -14.57
N PHE A 400 3.00 -18.76 -13.64
CA PHE A 400 3.32 -17.35 -13.89
C PHE A 400 4.83 -17.07 -13.94
N HIS A 401 5.20 -16.08 -14.74
CA HIS A 401 6.53 -15.48 -14.81
C HIS A 401 6.42 -13.95 -14.90
N ASP A 402 7.31 -13.19 -14.26
CA ASP A 402 7.37 -11.73 -14.39
C ASP A 402 6.03 -11.03 -14.03
N ILE A 403 5.62 -11.20 -12.77
CA ILE A 403 4.48 -10.47 -12.19
C ILE A 403 5.01 -9.25 -11.45
N ARG A 404 4.38 -8.09 -11.68
CA ARG A 404 4.66 -6.87 -10.93
C ARG A 404 3.38 -6.24 -10.39
N VAL A 405 3.40 -5.89 -9.11
CA VAL A 405 2.39 -5.03 -8.47
C VAL A 405 3.11 -3.88 -7.80
N GLU A 406 2.99 -2.69 -8.41
CA GLU A 406 3.82 -1.53 -8.09
C GLU A 406 2.98 -0.28 -7.83
N ASP A 407 3.35 0.50 -6.82
CA ASP A 407 2.78 1.83 -6.54
C ASP A 407 1.25 1.84 -6.32
N CYS A 408 0.65 0.72 -5.91
CA CYS A 408 -0.80 0.61 -5.76
C CYS A 408 -1.27 1.01 -4.36
N LEU A 409 -2.46 1.60 -4.28
CA LEU A 409 -3.21 1.85 -3.05
C LEU A 409 -4.36 0.84 -2.95
N ILE A 410 -4.35 -0.03 -1.94
CA ILE A 410 -5.33 -1.10 -1.76
C ILE A 410 -5.97 -0.99 -0.39
N TYR A 411 -7.28 -0.78 -0.30
CA TYR A 411 -7.92 -0.63 1.00
C TYR A 411 -9.37 -1.07 1.10
N ASN A 412 -9.90 -1.21 2.32
CA ASN A 412 -11.28 -1.66 2.57
C ASN A 412 -11.63 -2.95 1.81
N CYS A 413 -10.73 -3.91 1.82
CA CYS A 413 -10.91 -5.18 1.12
C CYS A 413 -11.20 -6.31 2.09
N GLN A 414 -12.28 -7.03 1.82
CA GLN A 414 -12.55 -8.37 2.35
C GLN A 414 -12.15 -9.38 1.26
N ASN A 415 -11.41 -10.44 1.52
CA ASN A 415 -10.76 -10.85 2.75
C ASN A 415 -9.32 -10.30 2.86
N GLN A 416 -8.63 -10.17 1.71
CA GLN A 416 -7.19 -9.94 1.63
C GLN A 416 -6.86 -8.77 0.68
N GLY A 417 -5.62 -8.27 0.74
CA GLY A 417 -5.10 -7.31 -0.24
C GLY A 417 -4.65 -8.01 -1.53
N ILE A 418 -3.39 -8.46 -1.57
CA ILE A 418 -2.76 -9.12 -2.74
C ILE A 418 -2.54 -10.61 -2.46
N VAL A 419 -2.95 -11.46 -3.40
CA VAL A 419 -2.84 -12.90 -3.26
C VAL A 419 -2.28 -13.54 -4.53
N THR A 420 -1.32 -14.45 -4.33
CA THR A 420 -0.95 -15.46 -5.32
C THR A 420 -1.46 -16.83 -4.87
N SER A 421 -2.00 -17.61 -5.80
CA SER A 421 -2.73 -18.84 -5.49
C SER A 421 -2.68 -19.87 -6.62
N HIS A 422 -3.13 -21.07 -6.31
CA HIS A 422 -3.35 -22.15 -7.26
C HIS A 422 -4.50 -23.03 -6.73
N GLU A 423 -5.56 -23.22 -7.51
CA GLU A 423 -6.81 -23.82 -7.01
C GLU A 423 -6.68 -25.33 -6.71
N ILE A 424 -5.78 -26.05 -7.41
CA ILE A 424 -5.52 -27.48 -7.14
C ILE A 424 -4.67 -27.69 -5.87
N SER A 425 -3.55 -26.99 -5.73
CA SER A 425 -2.69 -27.12 -4.55
C SER A 425 -1.81 -25.89 -4.38
N VAL A 426 -1.82 -25.39 -3.15
CA VAL A 426 -0.91 -24.36 -2.64
C VAL A 426 0.11 -24.92 -1.64
N SER A 427 0.22 -26.25 -1.57
CA SER A 427 1.00 -26.95 -0.54
C SER A 427 2.06 -27.88 -1.13
N ASP A 428 2.33 -27.81 -2.44
CA ASP A 428 3.44 -28.54 -3.04
C ASP A 428 4.76 -27.98 -2.50
N TYR A 429 5.62 -28.86 -1.99
CA TYR A 429 6.91 -28.44 -1.45
C TYR A 429 7.85 -27.98 -2.58
N PRO A 430 8.66 -26.93 -2.39
CA PRO A 430 9.58 -26.46 -3.41
C PRO A 430 10.47 -27.55 -4.03
N LYS A 431 10.76 -27.41 -5.33
CA LYS A 431 11.53 -28.35 -6.16
C LYS A 431 10.89 -29.74 -6.39
N THR A 432 9.71 -30.01 -5.85
CA THR A 432 8.94 -31.21 -6.26
C THR A 432 8.39 -31.03 -7.68
N PRO A 433 8.13 -32.12 -8.45
CA PRO A 433 7.59 -32.01 -9.81
C PRO A 433 6.28 -31.20 -9.90
N ASN A 434 5.40 -31.33 -8.91
CA ASN A 434 4.15 -30.56 -8.85
C ASN A 434 4.39 -29.08 -8.53
N TRP A 435 5.42 -28.75 -7.75
CA TRP A 435 5.76 -27.36 -7.52
C TRP A 435 6.44 -26.73 -8.75
N GLU A 436 7.35 -27.44 -9.42
CA GLU A 436 8.07 -26.93 -10.60
C GLU A 436 7.16 -26.52 -11.76
N ARG A 437 6.05 -27.24 -11.94
CA ARG A 437 5.02 -26.94 -12.93
C ARG A 437 4.08 -25.78 -12.53
N ARG A 438 4.08 -25.35 -11.25
CA ARG A 438 3.16 -24.33 -10.67
C ARG A 438 3.84 -23.06 -10.18
N LYS A 439 5.16 -23.09 -10.01
CA LYS A 439 5.92 -22.01 -9.39
C LYS A 439 5.79 -20.68 -10.13
N ILE A 440 5.85 -19.59 -9.37
CA ILE A 440 5.92 -18.23 -9.87
C ILE A 440 7.39 -17.80 -9.87
N THR A 441 7.87 -17.32 -11.01
CA THR A 441 9.26 -16.82 -11.14
C THR A 441 9.26 -15.33 -11.43
N ASN A 442 10.31 -14.61 -11.01
CA ASN A 442 10.45 -13.16 -11.22
C ASN A 442 9.23 -12.37 -10.68
N LEU A 443 8.88 -12.61 -9.42
CA LEU A 443 7.82 -11.88 -8.72
C LEU A 443 8.38 -10.59 -8.09
N LEU A 444 7.73 -9.45 -8.34
CA LEU A 444 8.01 -8.18 -7.68
C LEU A 444 6.71 -7.57 -7.13
N ILE A 445 6.66 -7.30 -5.83
CA ILE A 445 5.56 -6.56 -5.20
C ILE A 445 6.18 -5.41 -4.42
N LYS A 446 5.98 -4.18 -4.91
CA LYS A 446 6.78 -3.05 -4.48
C LYS A 446 5.99 -1.75 -4.30
N ASN A 447 6.36 -0.99 -3.27
CA ASN A 447 5.88 0.38 -3.06
C ASN A 447 4.33 0.49 -2.97
N ASN A 448 3.66 -0.56 -2.51
CA ASN A 448 2.22 -0.55 -2.35
C ASN A 448 1.83 -0.08 -0.94
N THR A 449 0.72 0.65 -0.85
CA THR A 449 0.06 0.97 0.42
C THR A 449 -1.18 0.12 0.56
N ILE A 450 -1.25 -0.72 1.59
CA ILE A 450 -2.31 -1.71 1.78
C ILE A 450 -2.91 -1.56 3.18
N HIS A 451 -4.19 -1.18 3.31
CA HIS A 451 -4.76 -0.95 4.64
C HIS A 451 -6.24 -1.28 4.80
N HIS A 452 -6.69 -1.40 6.04
CA HIS A 452 -8.09 -1.72 6.35
C HIS A 452 -8.52 -3.02 5.67
N ILE A 453 -7.69 -4.05 5.84
CA ILE A 453 -7.89 -5.36 5.25
C ILE A 453 -8.45 -6.29 6.33
N SER A 454 -9.55 -6.98 6.03
CA SER A 454 -10.21 -7.83 7.03
C SER A 454 -9.34 -8.98 7.52
N LYS A 455 -8.30 -9.35 6.76
CA LYS A 455 -7.33 -10.40 7.09
C LYS A 455 -5.90 -10.01 6.70
N ASN A 456 -5.25 -10.75 5.80
CA ASN A 456 -3.85 -10.56 5.42
C ASN A 456 -3.74 -9.45 4.37
N ALA A 457 -2.79 -8.52 4.51
CA ALA A 457 -2.47 -7.59 3.44
C ALA A 457 -1.93 -8.34 2.22
N MET A 458 -1.05 -9.33 2.44
CA MET A 458 -0.46 -10.10 1.36
C MET A 458 -0.32 -11.59 1.69
N ILE A 459 -0.64 -12.44 0.72
CA ILE A 459 -0.25 -13.85 0.72
C ILE A 459 0.56 -14.20 -0.53
N ILE A 460 1.80 -14.60 -0.30
CA ILE A 460 2.75 -14.96 -1.35
C ILE A 460 2.90 -16.48 -1.39
N ARG A 461 2.52 -17.10 -2.51
CA ARG A 461 2.55 -18.55 -2.66
C ARG A 461 3.34 -18.96 -3.88
N LEU A 462 3.97 -20.13 -3.78
CA LEU A 462 4.63 -20.80 -4.90
C LEU A 462 5.76 -19.99 -5.54
N ALA A 463 6.32 -19.00 -4.85
CA ALA A 463 7.36 -18.15 -5.42
C ALA A 463 8.73 -18.87 -5.43
N ASP A 464 9.41 -18.82 -6.57
CA ASP A 464 10.80 -19.25 -6.75
C ASP A 464 11.68 -18.01 -6.83
N GLY A 465 12.25 -17.64 -5.70
CA GLY A 465 12.76 -16.30 -5.46
C GLY A 465 11.63 -15.29 -5.34
N GLY A 466 11.88 -14.06 -5.79
CA GLY A 466 10.94 -12.95 -5.71
C GLY A 466 11.32 -11.91 -4.66
N LEU A 467 10.79 -10.71 -4.84
CA LEU A 467 11.09 -9.54 -4.04
C LEU A 467 9.79 -8.83 -3.63
N VAL A 468 9.55 -8.77 -2.31
CA VAL A 468 8.44 -8.03 -1.70
C VAL A 468 9.03 -6.90 -0.88
N GLU A 469 9.01 -5.68 -1.42
CA GLU A 469 9.73 -4.58 -0.80
C GLU A 469 9.01 -3.23 -0.76
N ARG A 470 9.31 -2.41 0.25
CA ARG A 470 8.80 -1.03 0.35
C ARG A 470 7.29 -0.93 0.42
N ASN A 471 6.61 -1.98 0.87
CA ASN A 471 5.17 -1.95 1.06
C ASN A 471 4.83 -1.42 2.46
N LEU A 472 3.85 -0.54 2.53
CA LEU A 472 3.25 -0.03 3.76
C LEU A 472 1.96 -0.79 4.02
N CYS A 473 1.87 -1.51 5.14
CA CYS A 473 0.69 -2.31 5.50
C CYS A 473 0.18 -1.93 6.88
N TYR A 474 -1.08 -1.51 7.00
CA TYR A 474 -1.62 -1.15 8.31
C TYR A 474 -3.11 -1.39 8.48
N GLU A 475 -3.58 -1.48 9.72
CA GLU A 475 -5.00 -1.81 10.01
C GLU A 475 -5.42 -3.09 9.27
N THR A 476 -4.64 -4.16 9.46
CA THR A 476 -4.91 -5.49 8.91
C THR A 476 -5.57 -6.37 9.97
N ALA A 477 -6.13 -7.51 9.55
CA ALA A 477 -6.86 -8.41 10.45
C ALA A 477 -8.04 -7.71 11.17
N THR A 478 -8.72 -6.79 10.48
CA THR A 478 -9.84 -6.01 11.07
C THR A 478 -11.15 -6.79 11.17
N GLY A 479 -11.30 -7.88 10.42
CA GLY A 479 -12.49 -8.72 10.41
C GLY A 479 -12.28 -10.13 10.98
N THR A 480 -11.05 -10.63 10.98
CA THR A 480 -10.68 -11.96 11.50
C THR A 480 -9.17 -12.02 11.78
N THR A 481 -8.62 -13.19 12.11
CA THR A 481 -7.21 -13.37 12.44
C THR A 481 -6.31 -13.42 11.19
N GLY A 482 -5.07 -12.94 11.28
CA GLY A 482 -4.05 -13.19 10.26
C GLY A 482 -2.80 -12.34 10.40
N ASN A 483 -1.65 -12.91 10.02
CA ASN A 483 -0.39 -12.18 9.89
C ASN A 483 -0.46 -11.19 8.71
N THR A 484 0.22 -10.06 8.79
CA THR A 484 0.10 -9.00 7.78
C THR A 484 0.61 -9.46 6.41
N ILE A 485 1.78 -10.09 6.37
CA ILE A 485 2.42 -10.63 5.16
C ILE A 485 2.92 -12.04 5.46
N PHE A 486 2.53 -13.02 4.64
CA PHE A 486 3.05 -14.37 4.80
C PHE A 486 3.39 -15.05 3.47
N SER A 487 4.33 -16.01 3.54
CA SER A 487 4.76 -16.83 2.42
C SER A 487 4.31 -18.28 2.60
N ARG A 488 3.93 -19.00 1.54
CA ARG A 488 3.68 -20.45 1.58
C ARG A 488 4.27 -21.15 0.35
N SER A 489 4.86 -22.34 0.51
CA SER A 489 5.42 -23.09 -0.62
C SER A 489 6.37 -22.25 -1.49
N SER A 490 7.13 -21.33 -0.86
CA SER A 490 7.97 -20.34 -1.57
C SER A 490 9.43 -20.48 -1.15
N ILE A 491 10.36 -20.49 -2.11
CA ILE A 491 11.78 -20.71 -1.82
C ILE A 491 12.61 -19.47 -2.14
N ASN A 492 13.52 -19.09 -1.24
CA ASN A 492 14.47 -17.99 -1.44
C ASN A 492 13.84 -16.61 -1.72
N THR A 493 12.56 -16.41 -1.40
CA THR A 493 11.87 -15.12 -1.54
C THR A 493 12.37 -14.13 -0.49
N VAL A 494 12.60 -12.88 -0.92
CA VAL A 494 13.10 -11.80 -0.06
C VAL A 494 11.98 -10.82 0.25
N PHE A 495 11.74 -10.60 1.53
CA PHE A 495 10.85 -9.60 2.08
C PHE A 495 11.70 -8.52 2.74
N GLN A 496 11.73 -7.30 2.18
CA GLN A 496 12.62 -6.27 2.70
C GLN A 496 12.07 -4.85 2.66
N TYR A 497 12.48 -4.01 3.60
CA TYR A 497 12.03 -2.61 3.65
C TYR A 497 10.50 -2.48 3.67
N ASN A 498 9.76 -3.42 4.27
CA ASN A 498 8.31 -3.22 4.44
C ASN A 498 8.03 -2.61 5.81
N GLU A 499 6.93 -1.89 5.91
CA GLU A 499 6.44 -1.34 7.16
C GLU A 499 5.06 -1.92 7.48
N GLY A 500 4.89 -2.34 8.72
CA GLY A 500 3.68 -3.02 9.17
C GLY A 500 3.21 -2.52 10.53
N TYR A 501 2.02 -1.94 10.62
CA TYR A 501 1.51 -1.49 11.92
C TYR A 501 0.01 -1.67 12.15
N LEU A 502 -0.37 -1.70 13.42
CA LEU A 502 -1.77 -1.86 13.84
C LEU A 502 -2.46 -3.07 13.21
N ASN A 503 -1.80 -4.21 13.13
CA ASN A 503 -2.51 -5.48 12.95
C ASN A 503 -3.47 -5.70 14.13
N ARG A 504 -4.75 -5.97 13.84
CA ARG A 504 -5.87 -6.01 14.79
C ARG A 504 -6.33 -7.42 15.18
N SER A 505 -5.54 -8.45 14.92
CA SER A 505 -5.93 -9.83 15.24
C SER A 505 -6.39 -9.96 16.71
N PRO A 506 -7.59 -10.51 17.00
CA PRO A 506 -8.17 -10.54 18.34
C PRO A 506 -7.45 -11.51 19.30
N ASP A 507 -7.00 -12.64 18.77
CA ASP A 507 -6.14 -13.65 19.38
C ASP A 507 -5.62 -14.56 18.24
N TYR A 508 -4.40 -15.10 18.37
CA TYR A 508 -3.70 -15.89 17.34
C TYR A 508 -3.23 -15.06 16.10
N ASP A 509 -2.11 -15.46 15.47
CA ASP A 509 -1.43 -14.70 14.39
C ASP A 509 -1.11 -13.24 14.76
N GLY A 510 -1.25 -12.30 13.82
CA GLY A 510 -1.19 -10.85 14.08
C GLY A 510 0.20 -10.21 14.08
N SER A 511 1.21 -10.92 13.59
CA SER A 511 2.56 -10.37 13.38
C SER A 511 2.70 -9.72 12.01
N LEU A 512 3.76 -8.93 11.80
CA LEU A 512 4.08 -8.42 10.47
C LEU A 512 4.39 -9.56 9.49
N TYR A 513 5.31 -10.45 9.86
CA TYR A 513 5.81 -11.51 8.99
C TYR A 513 5.49 -12.91 9.49
N ASP A 514 5.19 -13.77 8.52
CA ASP A 514 5.01 -15.20 8.72
C ASP A 514 5.62 -16.04 7.59
N PRO A 515 6.76 -16.69 7.85
CA PRO A 515 7.23 -17.79 7.04
C PRO A 515 6.37 -19.02 7.30
N ASP A 516 5.27 -19.12 6.54
CA ASP A 516 4.33 -20.25 6.61
C ASP A 516 4.90 -21.46 5.83
N LEU A 517 4.15 -22.55 5.89
CA LEU A 517 4.56 -23.91 5.56
C LEU A 517 5.22 -24.00 4.17
N ASN A 518 6.25 -24.84 4.10
CA ASN A 518 6.97 -25.18 2.88
C ASN A 518 7.74 -23.99 2.29
N SER A 519 8.24 -23.08 3.13
CA SER A 519 8.91 -21.84 2.67
C SER A 519 10.40 -21.75 3.04
N PRO A 520 11.25 -22.69 2.57
CA PRO A 520 12.68 -22.72 2.90
C PRO A 520 13.43 -21.53 2.29
N GLY A 521 14.50 -21.10 2.95
CA GLY A 521 15.40 -20.07 2.43
C GLY A 521 14.82 -18.66 2.37
N THR A 522 13.61 -18.43 2.89
CA THR A 522 13.00 -17.08 2.88
C THR A 522 13.77 -16.12 3.78
N ILE A 523 13.90 -14.86 3.32
CA ILE A 523 14.69 -13.82 3.99
C ILE A 523 13.78 -12.64 4.33
N TRP A 524 13.78 -12.23 5.60
CA TRP A 524 12.92 -11.19 6.16
C TRP A 524 13.79 -10.11 6.80
N GLN A 525 13.96 -8.96 6.13
CA GLN A 525 15.01 -8.01 6.51
C GLN A 525 14.69 -6.53 6.36
N TYR A 526 15.43 -5.67 7.05
CA TYR A 526 15.38 -4.21 6.88
C TYR A 526 13.99 -3.57 7.04
N SER A 527 13.10 -4.24 7.77
CA SER A 527 11.68 -3.86 7.87
C SER A 527 11.36 -3.27 9.23
N TYR A 528 10.25 -2.55 9.30
CA TYR A 528 9.79 -1.88 10.51
C TYR A 528 8.38 -2.38 10.88
N SER A 529 8.26 -3.02 12.05
CA SER A 529 6.96 -3.38 12.62
C SER A 529 6.66 -2.53 13.85
N HIS A 530 5.43 -2.03 13.99
CA HIS A 530 5.04 -1.39 15.23
C HIS A 530 3.55 -1.49 15.59
N ASP A 531 3.28 -1.51 16.89
CA ASP A 531 1.93 -1.48 17.48
C ASP A 531 0.98 -2.62 17.05
N ASN A 532 1.52 -3.70 16.45
CA ASN A 532 0.76 -4.86 16.00
C ASN A 532 0.29 -5.71 17.19
N ALA A 533 -0.78 -6.49 17.00
CA ALA A 533 -1.30 -7.43 17.99
C ALA A 533 -0.24 -8.46 18.45
N HIS A 534 0.60 -8.90 17.51
CA HIS A 534 1.79 -9.68 17.77
C HIS A 534 2.99 -9.06 17.05
N GLY A 535 4.17 -9.63 17.29
CA GLY A 535 5.47 -9.10 16.93
C GLY A 535 5.82 -8.92 15.46
N LEU A 536 7.13 -8.98 15.26
CA LEU A 536 7.73 -9.01 13.93
C LEU A 536 7.49 -10.35 13.23
N PHE A 537 7.59 -11.47 13.95
CA PHE A 537 7.88 -12.76 13.32
C PHE A 537 7.09 -13.92 13.93
N TRP A 538 6.16 -14.48 13.17
CA TRP A 538 5.33 -15.62 13.55
C TRP A 538 5.63 -16.82 12.64
N LEU A 539 6.20 -17.89 13.16
CA LEU A 539 6.80 -18.94 12.33
C LEU A 539 5.90 -20.18 12.23
N CYS A 540 5.21 -20.31 11.09
CA CYS A 540 4.36 -21.45 10.74
C CYS A 540 5.07 -22.42 9.77
N SER A 541 6.27 -22.88 10.12
CA SER A 541 7.15 -23.70 9.28
C SER A 541 6.84 -25.20 9.24
N SER A 542 7.50 -25.94 8.34
CA SER A 542 7.56 -27.41 8.34
C SER A 542 8.97 -27.90 8.71
N LEU A 543 9.10 -29.17 9.13
CA LEU A 543 10.38 -29.80 9.48
C LEU A 543 11.41 -29.79 8.33
N GLN A 544 10.96 -29.72 7.07
CA GLN A 544 11.85 -29.72 5.91
C GLN A 544 12.37 -28.31 5.58
N ASP A 545 11.71 -27.28 6.11
CA ASP A 545 12.09 -25.89 5.86
C ASP A 545 13.36 -25.54 6.63
N THR A 546 14.35 -25.08 5.87
CA THR A 546 15.70 -24.76 6.35
C THR A 546 16.17 -23.45 5.76
N GLY A 547 17.18 -22.81 6.36
CA GLY A 547 17.75 -21.55 5.89
C GLY A 547 16.83 -20.34 5.99
N ILE A 548 15.81 -20.34 6.86
CA ILE A 548 14.95 -19.15 7.05
C ILE A 548 15.71 -18.10 7.87
N VAL A 549 15.71 -16.85 7.41
CA VAL A 549 16.49 -15.76 8.03
C VAL A 549 15.61 -14.56 8.35
N CYS A 550 15.64 -14.08 9.59
CA CYS A 550 15.02 -12.83 10.02
C CYS A 550 16.09 -11.90 10.59
N ARG A 551 16.39 -10.77 9.91
CA ARG A 551 17.54 -9.94 10.27
C ARG A 551 17.42 -8.45 10.01
N TYR A 552 18.16 -7.64 10.78
CA TYR A 552 18.24 -6.19 10.58
C TYR A 552 16.87 -5.49 10.53
N ASN A 553 15.88 -6.03 11.24
CA ASN A 553 14.57 -5.40 11.38
C ASN A 553 14.50 -4.62 12.70
N ILE A 554 13.56 -3.68 12.77
CA ILE A 554 13.18 -2.97 14.00
C ILE A 554 11.71 -3.27 14.30
N SER A 555 11.42 -3.66 15.53
CA SER A 555 10.07 -3.86 16.07
C SER A 555 9.88 -2.91 17.24
N GLN A 556 8.89 -2.03 17.18
CA GLN A 556 8.60 -1.03 18.21
C GLN A 556 7.18 -1.21 18.73
N ASN A 557 7.01 -1.42 20.03
CA ASN A 557 5.70 -1.48 20.69
C ASN A 557 4.73 -2.56 20.16
N ASP A 558 5.22 -3.52 19.36
CA ASP A 558 4.44 -4.70 19.04
C ASP A 558 4.11 -5.49 20.32
N LYS A 559 2.91 -6.09 20.33
CA LYS A 559 2.35 -6.76 21.50
C LYS A 559 2.53 -8.28 21.37
N GLY A 560 1.84 -9.04 22.21
CA GLY A 560 1.75 -10.49 22.09
C GLY A 560 3.12 -11.18 22.14
N SER A 561 3.50 -11.84 21.04
CA SER A 561 4.78 -12.55 20.89
C SER A 561 5.63 -11.84 19.83
N LEU A 562 6.79 -11.29 20.23
CA LEU A 562 7.71 -10.58 19.33
C LEU A 562 8.29 -11.51 18.26
N VAL A 563 8.68 -12.70 18.69
CA VAL A 563 9.08 -13.83 17.86
C VAL A 563 8.39 -15.09 18.38
N PHE A 564 7.60 -15.76 17.54
CA PHE A 564 6.92 -17.00 17.91
C PHE A 564 7.37 -18.17 17.05
N MET A 565 8.05 -19.14 17.67
CA MET A 565 8.31 -20.48 17.11
C MET A 565 7.07 -21.34 17.33
N ASN A 566 6.11 -21.25 16.41
CA ASN A 566 4.79 -21.87 16.58
C ASN A 566 4.75 -23.31 16.04
N PHE A 567 5.41 -23.57 14.91
CA PHE A 567 5.47 -24.88 14.27
C PHE A 567 6.90 -25.45 14.28
N ASP A 568 7.02 -26.72 13.86
CA ASP A 568 8.31 -27.40 13.80
C ASP A 568 9.31 -26.68 12.89
N VAL A 569 10.52 -26.44 13.39
CA VAL A 569 11.58 -25.72 12.65
C VAL A 569 12.92 -26.43 12.78
N THR A 570 13.71 -26.44 11.71
CA THR A 570 14.97 -27.21 11.65
C THR A 570 16.20 -26.34 11.46
N ASP A 571 16.06 -25.18 10.81
CA ASP A 571 17.16 -24.21 10.66
C ASP A 571 16.58 -22.80 10.41
N VAL A 572 16.51 -22.02 11.49
CA VAL A 572 16.07 -20.62 11.46
C VAL A 572 17.07 -19.74 12.20
N ASN A 573 17.42 -18.61 11.58
CA ASN A 573 18.37 -17.65 12.12
C ASN A 573 17.70 -16.29 12.31
N VAL A 574 17.49 -15.89 13.56
CA VAL A 574 16.93 -14.58 13.94
C VAL A 574 18.06 -13.73 14.52
N TYR A 575 18.54 -12.73 13.78
CA TYR A 575 19.73 -12.00 14.21
C TYR A 575 19.82 -10.54 13.82
N ASN A 576 20.58 -9.76 14.59
CA ASN A 576 20.77 -8.34 14.33
C ASN A 576 19.45 -7.56 14.20
N ASN A 577 18.38 -8.01 14.86
CA ASN A 577 17.14 -7.24 14.96
C ASN A 577 17.18 -6.37 16.23
N THR A 578 16.45 -5.27 16.23
CA THR A 578 16.20 -4.46 17.43
C THR A 578 14.73 -4.54 17.79
N PHE A 579 14.42 -4.80 19.05
CA PHE A 579 13.08 -4.83 19.61
C PHE A 579 12.98 -3.79 20.71
N TYR A 580 12.05 -2.86 20.59
CA TYR A 580 11.76 -1.83 21.58
C TYR A 580 10.40 -2.09 22.21
N ILE A 581 10.40 -2.22 23.53
CA ILE A 581 9.21 -2.41 24.35
C ILE A 581 8.99 -1.11 25.10
N GLY A 582 7.98 -0.34 24.67
CA GLY A 582 7.56 0.90 25.32
C GLY A 582 7.02 0.70 26.73
N THR A 583 6.95 1.79 27.48
CA THR A 583 6.43 1.80 28.86
C THR A 583 5.00 1.27 28.91
N GLY A 584 4.70 0.44 29.91
CA GLY A 584 3.41 -0.22 30.09
C GLY A 584 3.20 -1.50 29.28
N LEU A 585 4.08 -1.81 28.32
CA LEU A 585 4.00 -3.03 27.52
C LEU A 585 4.79 -4.19 28.16
N SER A 586 4.35 -5.42 27.91
CA SER A 586 4.99 -6.64 28.42
C SER A 586 4.81 -7.83 27.46
N PRO A 587 5.28 -7.74 26.20
CA PRO A 587 5.19 -8.86 25.26
C PRO A 587 6.12 -10.02 25.65
N THR A 588 5.90 -11.17 25.04
CA THR A 588 6.81 -12.30 25.06
C THR A 588 7.88 -12.12 23.99
N ILE A 589 9.16 -12.11 24.35
CA ILE A 589 10.29 -11.89 23.43
C ILE A 589 10.45 -13.06 22.47
N VAL A 590 10.62 -14.26 23.03
CA VAL A 590 10.61 -15.51 22.28
C VAL A 590 9.57 -16.42 22.90
N HIS A 591 8.63 -16.86 22.09
CA HIS A 591 7.62 -17.84 22.45
C HIS A 591 7.88 -19.12 21.66
N GLU A 592 7.80 -20.27 22.31
CA GLU A 592 7.90 -21.58 21.69
C GLU A 592 6.66 -22.41 22.00
N ASN A 593 6.14 -23.09 20.99
CA ASN A 593 5.13 -24.11 21.18
C ASN A 593 5.76 -25.39 21.80
N PRO A 594 5.38 -25.82 23.02
CA PRO A 594 6.03 -26.93 23.72
C PRO A 594 5.86 -28.30 23.05
N ASN A 595 4.89 -28.44 22.15
CA ASN A 595 4.61 -29.71 21.48
C ASN A 595 5.27 -29.82 20.09
N ARG A 596 6.09 -28.84 19.70
CA ARG A 596 6.77 -28.75 18.41
C ARG A 596 8.28 -28.72 18.61
N SER A 597 9.02 -29.36 17.71
CA SER A 597 10.47 -29.40 17.77
C SER A 597 11.06 -28.17 17.08
N HIS A 598 11.97 -27.47 17.75
CA HIS A 598 12.57 -26.26 17.22
C HIS A 598 14.10 -26.36 17.24
N THR A 599 14.72 -26.13 16.09
CA THR A 599 16.15 -25.89 15.95
C THR A 599 16.35 -24.50 15.34
N TYR A 600 16.88 -23.56 16.14
CA TYR A 600 17.05 -22.17 15.73
C TYR A 600 18.17 -21.45 16.47
N ALA A 601 18.63 -20.35 15.89
CA ALA A 601 19.59 -19.44 16.48
C ALA A 601 18.99 -18.04 16.65
N TYR A 602 19.22 -17.43 17.81
CA TYR A 602 18.81 -16.07 18.16
C TYR A 602 20.03 -15.30 18.68
N HIS A 603 20.66 -14.49 17.84
CA HIS A 603 21.92 -13.81 18.21
C HIS A 603 22.07 -12.40 17.66
N ASN A 604 22.94 -11.61 18.27
CA ASN A 604 23.16 -10.20 17.92
C ASN A 604 21.90 -9.34 17.99
N ASN A 605 20.79 -9.77 18.60
CA ASN A 605 19.61 -8.95 18.71
C ASN A 605 19.73 -7.98 19.90
N ILE A 606 19.05 -6.84 19.84
CA ILE A 606 18.88 -5.94 20.99
C ILE A 606 17.41 -5.96 21.38
N VAL A 607 17.12 -6.21 22.65
CA VAL A 607 15.81 -5.99 23.27
C VAL A 607 15.97 -4.87 24.28
N TYR A 608 15.26 -3.77 24.05
CA TYR A 608 15.25 -2.58 24.90
C TYR A 608 13.88 -2.47 25.59
N ASN A 609 13.85 -2.56 26.92
CA ASN A 609 12.63 -2.44 27.70
C ASN A 609 12.60 -1.09 28.44
N ALA A 610 11.67 -0.20 28.08
CA ALA A 610 11.57 1.15 28.61
C ALA A 610 10.81 1.26 29.96
N ASN A 611 10.39 0.14 30.55
CA ASN A 611 9.65 0.16 31.83
C ASN A 611 10.53 0.57 33.03
N THR A 612 10.18 1.65 33.72
CA THR A 612 10.94 2.17 34.88
C THR A 612 10.85 1.29 36.13
N THR A 613 9.74 0.54 36.27
CA THR A 613 9.60 -0.54 37.24
C THR A 613 9.68 -1.85 36.47
N PRO A 614 10.57 -2.80 36.83
CA PRO A 614 10.74 -4.02 36.06
C PRO A 614 9.44 -4.83 36.01
N THR A 615 8.67 -4.66 34.93
CA THR A 615 7.75 -5.71 34.48
C THR A 615 8.58 -6.53 33.51
N PRO A 616 9.03 -7.74 33.89
CA PRO A 616 9.99 -8.46 33.06
C PRO A 616 9.34 -8.80 31.73
N ALA A 617 9.92 -8.33 30.62
CA ALA A 617 9.59 -8.86 29.31
C ALA A 617 9.84 -10.38 29.36
N LYS A 618 8.87 -11.14 28.86
CA LYS A 618 8.78 -12.57 29.18
C LYS A 618 9.45 -13.39 28.09
N PHE A 619 10.11 -14.46 28.50
CA PHE A 619 10.44 -15.55 27.60
C PHE A 619 9.49 -16.70 27.90
N SER A 620 8.93 -17.31 26.85
CA SER A 620 8.17 -18.55 26.96
C SER A 620 8.92 -19.62 26.20
N LEU A 621 9.96 -20.13 26.84
CA LEU A 621 10.79 -21.19 26.31
C LEU A 621 10.27 -22.52 26.83
N ALA A 622 9.99 -23.44 25.92
CA ALA A 622 9.53 -24.76 26.24
C ALA A 622 10.63 -25.52 27.01
N THR A 623 10.26 -26.02 28.19
CA THR A 623 11.05 -26.95 29.02
C THR A 623 10.32 -28.26 29.31
N THR A 624 9.05 -28.33 28.91
CA THR A 624 8.16 -29.48 29.02
C THR A 624 7.40 -29.63 27.69
N GLY A 625 6.75 -30.76 27.47
CA GLY A 625 6.06 -31.08 26.21
C GLY A 625 6.79 -32.14 25.40
N THR A 626 6.26 -32.45 24.21
CA THR A 626 6.77 -33.53 23.35
C THR A 626 7.80 -33.08 22.33
N GLY A 627 7.95 -31.76 22.10
CA GLY A 627 8.88 -31.21 21.12
C GLY A 627 10.32 -31.11 21.62
N VAL A 628 11.29 -31.38 20.74
CA VAL A 628 12.72 -31.23 21.06
C VAL A 628 13.18 -29.79 20.81
N GLN A 629 13.77 -29.15 21.81
CA GLN A 629 14.22 -27.74 21.73
C GLN A 629 15.76 -27.66 21.62
N ASN A 630 16.25 -27.36 20.42
CA ASN A 630 17.66 -27.15 20.09
C ASN A 630 17.90 -25.67 19.74
N ARG A 631 18.02 -24.82 20.76
CA ARG A 631 18.15 -23.36 20.58
C ARG A 631 19.55 -22.86 20.93
N THR A 632 20.03 -21.88 20.18
CA THR A 632 21.24 -21.12 20.52
C THR A 632 20.88 -19.64 20.71
N ILE A 633 20.90 -19.16 21.95
CA ILE A 633 20.55 -17.76 22.30
C ILE A 633 21.77 -17.05 22.89
N THR A 634 22.54 -16.35 22.05
CA THR A 634 23.86 -15.80 22.41
C THR A 634 24.12 -14.43 21.79
N ASP A 635 25.08 -13.67 22.31
CA ASP A 635 25.51 -12.39 21.75
C ASP A 635 24.39 -11.34 21.59
N ASN A 636 23.33 -11.43 22.40
CA ASN A 636 22.22 -10.46 22.40
C ASN A 636 22.43 -9.40 23.50
N ILE A 637 21.69 -8.30 23.43
CA ILE A 637 21.50 -7.36 24.54
C ILE A 637 20.05 -7.48 25.02
N PHE A 638 19.85 -7.74 26.31
CA PHE A 638 18.55 -7.73 26.97
C PHE A 638 18.54 -6.63 28.03
N TYR A 639 18.34 -5.39 27.58
CA TYR A 639 18.35 -4.24 28.48
C TYR A 639 17.05 -4.16 29.28
N ASN A 640 17.20 -3.96 30.59
CA ASN A 640 16.11 -3.84 31.56
C ASN A 640 15.08 -5.00 31.46
N THR A 641 15.59 -6.21 31.22
CA THR A 641 14.80 -7.43 31.04
C THR A 641 15.45 -8.56 31.83
N THR A 642 14.64 -9.40 32.46
CA THR A 642 15.13 -10.58 33.18
C THR A 642 15.40 -11.72 32.19
N GLN A 643 16.66 -12.15 32.14
CA GLN A 643 17.08 -13.31 31.38
C GLN A 643 16.52 -14.61 32.02
N PRO A 644 15.88 -15.53 31.27
CA PRO A 644 15.29 -16.75 31.82
C PRO A 644 16.35 -17.74 32.33
N ALA A 645 16.28 -18.14 33.61
CA ALA A 645 17.24 -19.04 34.27
C ALA A 645 17.45 -20.43 33.63
N GLN A 646 16.68 -20.78 32.59
CA GLN A 646 16.63 -22.08 31.91
C GLN A 646 17.47 -22.15 30.63
N ILE A 647 18.15 -21.06 30.28
CA ILE A 647 19.12 -21.06 29.17
C ILE A 647 20.49 -21.32 29.80
N ASP A 648 21.25 -22.27 29.26
CA ASP A 648 22.70 -22.29 29.41
C ASP A 648 23.23 -21.02 28.76
N PHE A 649 23.14 -19.89 29.47
CA PHE A 649 23.67 -18.62 29.04
C PHE A 649 25.19 -18.75 29.00
N ILE A 650 25.69 -19.13 27.84
CA ILE A 650 27.08 -18.87 27.49
C ILE A 650 27.26 -17.35 27.68
N THR A 651 28.34 -16.97 28.33
CA THR A 651 28.63 -15.68 29.00
C THR A 651 28.69 -14.44 28.10
N GLN A 652 28.03 -14.46 26.94
CA GLN A 652 28.17 -13.53 25.82
C GLN A 652 26.95 -12.60 25.64
N ASN A 653 25.79 -12.90 26.25
CA ASN A 653 24.66 -11.96 26.30
C ASN A 653 24.96 -10.81 27.27
N LEU A 654 24.51 -9.60 26.95
CA LEU A 654 24.68 -8.41 27.76
C LEU A 654 23.35 -7.92 28.31
N THR A 655 23.38 -7.22 29.44
CA THR A 655 22.22 -6.54 30.05
C THR A 655 22.41 -5.03 30.16
N SER A 656 23.57 -4.53 29.74
CA SER A 656 23.90 -3.11 29.71
C SER A 656 23.04 -2.35 28.70
N ASP A 657 22.79 -1.07 28.99
CA ASP A 657 22.11 -0.16 28.07
C ASP A 657 22.83 -0.12 26.71
N PRO A 658 22.15 -0.37 25.58
CA PRO A 658 22.74 -0.25 24.26
C PRO A 658 23.08 1.19 23.87
N LEU A 659 22.72 2.21 24.65
CA LEU A 659 22.97 3.63 24.40
C LEU A 659 22.45 4.06 23.02
N PHE A 660 21.14 3.93 22.80
CA PHE A 660 20.47 4.49 21.62
C PHE A 660 20.38 6.02 21.72
N ILE A 661 20.37 6.74 20.59
CA ILE A 661 20.24 8.21 20.57
C ILE A 661 18.94 8.67 21.24
N ASN A 662 17.81 8.09 20.81
CA ASN A 662 16.47 8.43 21.26
C ASN A 662 15.55 7.21 21.04
N PRO A 663 15.67 6.15 21.87
CA PRO A 663 14.92 4.92 21.67
C PRO A 663 13.41 5.17 21.86
N GLY A 664 12.57 4.55 21.02
CA GLY A 664 11.12 4.74 21.04
C GLY A 664 10.61 5.87 20.15
N SER A 665 11.49 6.58 19.45
CA SER A 665 11.14 7.70 18.58
C SER A 665 10.72 7.32 17.16
N GLY A 666 10.59 6.02 16.84
CA GLY A 666 10.02 5.62 15.56
C GLY A 666 8.57 6.09 15.45
N GLY A 667 8.23 6.73 14.34
CA GLY A 667 6.86 7.08 13.95
C GLY A 667 6.51 6.40 12.63
N ILE A 668 5.39 6.75 12.00
CA ILE A 668 5.04 6.15 10.69
C ILE A 668 6.10 6.53 9.64
N GLY A 669 6.62 5.52 8.94
CA GLY A 669 7.66 5.65 7.91
C GLY A 669 8.95 4.91 8.26
N LEU A 670 9.50 4.14 7.31
CA LEU A 670 10.80 3.47 7.42
C LEU A 670 11.98 4.40 7.76
N ASN A 671 11.88 5.70 7.48
CA ASN A 671 12.94 6.68 7.73
C ASN A 671 12.90 7.27 9.16
N THR A 672 11.89 6.96 9.97
CA THR A 672 11.70 7.57 11.30
C THR A 672 12.50 6.88 12.41
N VAL A 673 13.08 5.70 12.15
CA VAL A 673 13.73 4.86 13.17
C VAL A 673 15.17 5.30 13.52
N GLY A 674 15.54 6.53 13.17
CA GLY A 674 16.89 7.08 13.37
C GLY A 674 17.32 7.17 14.84
N GLY A 675 16.38 7.30 15.77
CA GLY A 675 16.67 7.33 17.21
C GLY A 675 17.27 6.04 17.76
N TYR A 676 17.17 4.92 17.04
CA TYR A 676 17.78 3.65 17.42
C TYR A 676 19.21 3.46 16.91
N LYS A 677 19.83 4.49 16.33
CA LYS A 677 21.28 4.48 16.10
C LYS A 677 22.00 4.45 17.45
N LEU A 678 23.11 3.72 17.50
CA LEU A 678 23.94 3.59 18.70
C LEU A 678 24.78 4.85 18.90
N GLN A 679 25.00 5.25 20.14
CA GLN A 679 25.92 6.31 20.54
C GLN A 679 27.37 5.78 20.69
N PRO A 680 28.40 6.66 20.66
CA PRO A 680 29.76 6.28 21.01
C PRO A 680 29.84 5.66 22.41
N GLY A 681 30.69 4.64 22.57
CA GLY A 681 30.83 3.91 23.84
C GLY A 681 29.73 2.88 24.11
N SER A 682 28.75 2.75 23.20
CA SER A 682 27.72 1.71 23.30
C SER A 682 28.36 0.31 23.40
N PRO A 683 27.88 -0.54 24.33
CA PRO A 683 28.33 -1.93 24.45
C PRO A 683 27.90 -2.80 23.25
N ALA A 684 27.01 -2.31 22.39
CA ALA A 684 26.60 -2.99 21.17
C ALA A 684 27.61 -2.81 20.02
N LEU A 685 28.54 -1.84 20.10
CA LEU A 685 29.49 -1.57 19.02
C LEU A 685 30.54 -2.69 18.90
N ASN A 686 30.72 -3.22 17.68
CA ASN A 686 31.71 -4.26 17.34
C ASN A 686 31.73 -5.47 18.29
N SER A 687 30.58 -5.83 18.87
CA SER A 687 30.47 -6.86 19.92
C SER A 687 29.57 -8.03 19.54
N GLY A 688 29.06 -8.05 18.31
CA GLY A 688 28.25 -9.12 17.76
C GLY A 688 29.08 -10.32 17.30
N LYS A 689 28.43 -11.48 17.25
CA LYS A 689 28.89 -12.70 16.59
C LYS A 689 29.08 -12.46 15.09
N ILE A 690 30.19 -12.94 14.55
CA ILE A 690 30.46 -12.90 13.10
C ILE A 690 29.56 -13.90 12.38
N ILE A 691 28.92 -13.44 11.30
CA ILE A 691 28.05 -14.23 10.43
C ILE A 691 28.58 -14.05 9.01
N ALA A 692 28.96 -15.14 8.34
CA ALA A 692 29.57 -15.07 7.01
C ALA A 692 28.56 -14.54 5.96
N ASP A 693 27.35 -15.10 5.92
CA ASP A 693 26.30 -14.74 4.95
C ASP A 693 25.32 -13.70 5.53
N ASN A 694 25.87 -12.65 6.14
CA ASN A 694 25.11 -11.60 6.81
C ASN A 694 24.35 -10.64 5.86
N GLY A 695 24.35 -10.87 4.55
CA GLY A 695 23.64 -9.99 3.59
C GLY A 695 24.38 -8.73 3.20
N GLY A 696 25.54 -8.46 3.80
CA GLY A 696 26.47 -7.42 3.39
C GLY A 696 26.15 -6.00 3.86
N LYS A 697 24.95 -5.73 4.39
CA LYS A 697 24.54 -4.41 4.89
C LYS A 697 23.50 -4.47 6.00
N ASP A 698 23.40 -3.39 6.76
CA ASP A 698 22.42 -3.15 7.82
C ASP A 698 21.13 -2.46 7.31
N TYR A 699 20.23 -2.09 8.23
CA TYR A 699 18.98 -1.38 7.91
C TYR A 699 19.20 -0.07 7.14
N PHE A 700 20.24 0.70 7.50
CA PHE A 700 20.56 2.00 6.93
C PHE A 700 21.45 1.92 5.69
N GLY A 701 21.75 0.70 5.22
CA GLY A 701 22.61 0.46 4.07
C GLY A 701 24.11 0.52 4.37
N ILE A 702 24.51 0.56 5.64
CA ILE A 702 25.91 0.53 6.06
C ILE A 702 26.44 -0.88 5.87
N ALA A 703 27.63 -1.01 5.27
CA ALA A 703 28.25 -2.30 5.03
C ALA A 703 28.49 -3.09 6.33
N VAL A 704 28.24 -4.40 6.30
CA VAL A 704 28.51 -5.32 7.41
C VAL A 704 29.54 -6.34 6.98
N SER A 705 30.67 -6.41 7.68
CA SER A 705 31.76 -7.32 7.35
C SER A 705 31.40 -8.78 7.64
N ALA A 706 31.76 -9.69 6.73
CA ALA A 706 31.62 -11.13 6.92
C ALA A 706 32.70 -11.72 7.85
N THR A 707 33.75 -10.96 8.19
CA THR A 707 34.92 -11.46 8.94
C THR A 707 35.29 -10.61 10.16
N ALA A 708 34.64 -9.47 10.38
CA ALA A 708 34.81 -8.64 11.55
C ALA A 708 33.53 -8.66 12.40
N GLN A 709 33.67 -8.48 13.71
CA GLN A 709 32.52 -8.45 14.61
C GLN A 709 31.60 -7.28 14.22
N PRO A 710 30.32 -7.55 13.88
CA PRO A 710 29.36 -6.49 13.62
C PRO A 710 28.93 -5.84 14.94
N ASN A 711 28.18 -4.74 14.84
CA ASN A 711 27.38 -4.29 15.97
C ASN A 711 26.27 -5.30 16.28
N ARG A 712 25.77 -5.29 17.52
CA ARG A 712 24.49 -5.91 17.87
C ARG A 712 23.34 -4.98 17.44
N GLY A 713 22.20 -5.56 17.10
CA GLY A 713 21.03 -4.88 16.58
C GLY A 713 21.12 -4.56 15.09
N PHE A 714 20.16 -3.79 14.62
CA PHE A 714 19.96 -3.51 13.20
C PHE A 714 20.83 -2.37 12.60
N TYR A 715 21.67 -1.72 13.43
CA TYR A 715 22.55 -0.60 13.04
C TYR A 715 24.03 -0.97 13.18
N ASN A 716 24.80 -0.85 12.10
CA ASN A 716 26.22 -1.24 12.00
C ASN A 716 27.19 -0.05 11.82
N GLY A 717 26.76 1.19 12.08
CA GLY A 717 27.65 2.35 12.00
C GLY A 717 28.60 2.50 13.21
N PRO A 718 29.55 3.44 13.17
CA PRO A 718 30.64 3.57 14.15
C PRO A 718 30.22 4.13 15.52
N GLY A 719 28.92 4.26 15.78
CA GLY A 719 28.37 5.12 16.82
C GLY A 719 28.14 6.53 16.29
N THR A 720 26.98 7.10 16.57
CA THR A 720 26.56 8.43 16.14
C THR A 720 26.60 9.35 17.34
N THR A 721 27.49 10.34 17.33
CA THR A 721 27.43 11.42 18.31
C THR A 721 26.10 12.14 18.16
N ILE A 722 25.39 12.32 19.27
CA ILE A 722 24.28 13.28 19.31
C ILE A 722 24.93 14.64 19.03
N ALA A 723 24.67 15.23 17.87
CA ALA A 723 25.03 16.62 17.66
C ALA A 723 24.26 17.42 18.72
N GLU A 724 24.96 18.28 19.47
CA GLU A 724 24.23 19.22 20.32
C GLU A 724 23.27 19.99 19.43
N ALA A 725 22.00 20.04 19.86
CA ALA A 725 20.99 20.84 19.18
C ALA A 725 21.54 22.26 19.03
N ASP A 726 21.42 22.84 17.84
CA ASP A 726 21.88 24.20 17.60
C ASP A 726 21.10 25.15 18.53
N PRO A 727 21.74 25.76 19.54
CA PRO A 727 21.02 26.61 20.49
C PRO A 727 20.41 27.83 19.80
N ASP A 728 20.95 28.23 18.64
CA ASP A 728 20.46 29.34 17.83
C ASP A 728 19.37 28.90 16.83
N PHE A 729 18.96 27.63 16.78
CA PHE A 729 17.82 27.18 15.98
C PHE A 729 16.57 27.02 16.84
N HIS A 730 15.76 28.08 16.92
CA HIS A 730 14.56 28.12 17.74
C HIS A 730 13.37 27.49 17.00
N ILE A 731 12.80 26.43 17.57
CA ILE A 731 11.72 25.63 17.00
C ILE A 731 10.40 25.97 17.69
N TYR A 732 9.33 26.10 16.92
CA TYR A 732 7.98 26.35 17.42
C TYR A 732 6.98 25.39 16.78
N LEU A 733 6.16 24.76 17.62
CA LEU A 733 5.07 23.89 17.19
C LEU A 733 3.79 24.72 17.01
N LEU A 734 3.15 24.58 15.85
CA LEU A 734 1.86 25.18 15.52
C LEU A 734 0.85 24.05 15.36
N THR A 735 -0.11 23.97 16.27
CA THR A 735 -1.15 22.94 16.24
C THR A 735 -2.53 23.54 16.47
N GLY A 736 -3.59 22.82 16.10
CA GLY A 736 -4.96 23.32 16.12
C GLY A 736 -5.72 22.99 14.84
N GLN A 737 -6.65 23.87 14.44
CA GLN A 737 -7.54 23.65 13.30
C GLN A 737 -7.37 24.66 12.17
N SER A 738 -8.43 24.91 11.39
CA SER A 738 -8.36 25.57 10.06
C SER A 738 -7.71 26.96 10.07
N ASN A 739 -7.90 27.76 11.13
CA ASN A 739 -7.23 29.06 11.25
C ASN A 739 -5.71 28.94 11.51
N MET A 740 -5.23 27.85 12.12
CA MET A 740 -3.80 27.55 12.25
C MET A 740 -3.22 26.91 10.97
N VAL A 741 -3.98 26.07 10.27
CA VAL A 741 -3.63 25.56 8.93
C VAL A 741 -3.38 26.73 7.98
N GLY A 742 -4.23 27.75 8.07
CA GLY A 742 -4.25 28.90 7.17
C GLY A 742 -5.37 28.76 6.16
N SER A 743 -6.15 29.82 6.01
CA SER A 743 -7.34 29.87 5.15
C SER A 743 -7.47 31.19 4.39
N GLY A 744 -6.58 32.16 4.68
CA GLY A 744 -6.50 33.42 3.97
C GLY A 744 -6.08 33.19 2.51
N PRO A 745 -6.63 33.94 1.54
CA PRO A 745 -6.23 33.84 0.14
C PRO A 745 -4.72 34.05 -0.07
N LEU A 746 -4.09 33.17 -0.85
CA LEU A 746 -2.68 33.32 -1.25
C LEU A 746 -2.54 34.49 -2.23
N ALA A 747 -1.44 35.24 -2.12
CA ALA A 747 -1.08 36.25 -3.11
C ALA A 747 -0.67 35.59 -4.43
N THR A 748 -0.80 36.32 -5.56
CA THR A 748 -0.36 35.85 -6.88
C THR A 748 1.16 35.84 -7.06
N SER A 749 1.90 36.46 -6.15
CA SER A 749 3.36 36.42 -6.04
C SER A 749 3.77 35.71 -4.75
N VAL A 750 4.82 34.89 -4.81
CA VAL A 750 5.40 34.23 -3.63
C VAL A 750 5.92 35.31 -2.69
N ASP A 751 5.47 35.31 -1.43
CA ASP A 751 6.07 36.13 -0.39
C ASP A 751 7.51 35.64 -0.17
N SER A 752 8.52 36.45 -0.54
CA SER A 752 9.92 36.13 -0.26
C SER A 752 10.16 36.25 1.24
N THR A 753 10.59 35.17 1.90
CA THR A 753 10.88 35.18 3.33
C THR A 753 12.39 35.22 3.56
N SER A 754 12.81 35.33 4.81
CA SER A 754 14.23 35.21 5.14
C SER A 754 14.67 33.74 5.05
N PRO A 755 15.84 33.44 4.49
CA PRO A 755 16.37 32.07 4.47
C PRO A 755 16.63 31.50 5.88
N GLN A 756 16.60 32.34 6.93
CA GLN A 756 16.69 31.94 8.34
C GLN A 756 15.37 31.39 8.90
N ILE A 757 14.24 31.61 8.22
CA ILE A 757 12.95 31.03 8.61
C ILE A 757 12.76 29.72 7.85
N LYS A 758 12.62 28.63 8.59
CA LYS A 758 12.46 27.28 8.07
C LYS A 758 11.09 26.74 8.42
N MET A 759 10.50 25.97 7.52
CA MET A 759 9.32 25.15 7.79
C MET A 759 9.66 23.67 7.58
N MET A 760 9.10 22.80 8.42
CA MET A 760 9.27 21.36 8.27
C MET A 760 8.26 20.80 7.26
N THR A 761 8.74 20.10 6.25
CA THR A 761 7.90 19.44 5.23
C THR A 761 7.29 18.15 5.75
N GLU A 762 6.34 17.57 5.01
CA GLU A 762 5.75 16.26 5.33
C GLU A 762 6.83 15.17 5.53
N ASN A 763 7.96 15.27 4.82
CA ASN A 763 9.08 14.33 4.85
C ASN A 763 10.15 14.61 5.93
N PHE A 764 9.83 15.44 6.93
CA PHE A 764 10.73 15.84 8.03
C PHE A 764 11.95 16.67 7.59
N GLU A 765 11.88 17.34 6.43
CA GLU A 765 12.96 18.19 5.91
C GLU A 765 12.72 19.66 6.26
N TRP A 766 13.80 20.41 6.50
CA TRP A 766 13.73 21.86 6.69
C TRP A 766 13.92 22.59 5.36
N VAL A 767 12.88 23.29 4.90
CA VAL A 767 12.93 24.15 3.72
C VAL A 767 12.73 25.62 4.11
N GLU A 768 13.08 26.55 3.24
CA GLU A 768 12.74 27.97 3.45
C GLU A 768 11.22 28.12 3.56
N ALA A 769 10.76 28.84 4.59
CA ALA A 769 9.34 28.97 4.87
C ALA A 769 8.65 29.82 3.79
N SER A 770 7.49 29.39 3.33
CA SER A 770 6.62 30.17 2.44
C SER A 770 5.16 29.82 2.71
N HIS A 771 4.22 30.66 2.25
CA HIS A 771 2.81 30.29 2.32
C HIS A 771 2.44 29.28 1.22
N PRO A 772 1.62 28.26 1.54
CA PRO A 772 1.15 27.89 2.87
C PRO A 772 2.22 27.19 3.71
N ILE A 773 2.21 27.44 5.03
CA ILE A 773 3.12 26.75 5.97
C ILE A 773 2.68 25.30 6.21
N SER A 774 1.38 25.01 6.09
CA SER A 774 0.86 23.64 6.19
C SER A 774 1.02 22.92 4.85
N TYR A 775 1.38 21.63 4.89
CA TYR A 775 1.44 20.75 3.73
C TYR A 775 0.07 20.17 3.34
N LEU A 776 -0.99 20.48 4.08
CA LEU A 776 -2.33 19.97 3.79
C LEU A 776 -2.94 20.60 2.53
N PRO A 777 -3.77 19.85 1.77
CA PRO A 777 -4.51 20.40 0.63
C PRO A 777 -5.39 21.59 1.03
N ASN A 778 -5.43 22.62 0.17
CA ASN A 778 -6.19 23.86 0.35
C ASN A 778 -5.72 24.76 1.52
N ALA A 779 -4.51 24.56 2.04
CA ALA A 779 -3.93 25.49 3.00
C ALA A 779 -3.66 26.86 2.34
N GLY A 780 -3.97 27.93 3.07
CA GLY A 780 -3.76 29.31 2.65
C GLY A 780 -2.79 30.06 3.57
N VAL A 781 -2.99 31.38 3.65
CA VAL A 781 -2.29 32.23 4.63
C VAL A 781 -2.83 31.93 6.03
N GLY A 782 -1.92 31.65 6.95
CA GLY A 782 -2.17 31.38 8.37
C GLY A 782 -1.15 32.14 9.24
N PRO A 783 -1.22 32.03 10.58
CA PRO A 783 -0.43 32.86 11.49
C PRO A 783 1.07 32.54 11.51
N GLY A 784 1.50 31.39 10.97
CA GLY A 784 2.86 30.90 11.17
C GLY A 784 3.96 31.80 10.61
N LEU A 785 3.81 32.34 9.40
CA LEU A 785 4.88 33.14 8.81
C LEU A 785 4.99 34.53 9.46
N GLY A 786 3.86 35.17 9.79
CA GLY A 786 3.84 36.43 10.54
C GLY A 786 4.46 36.27 11.94
N PHE A 787 4.16 35.16 12.61
CA PHE A 787 4.80 34.77 13.87
C PHE A 787 6.32 34.64 13.73
N ALA A 788 6.78 33.81 12.80
CA ALA A 788 8.21 33.53 12.68
C ALA A 788 9.03 34.72 12.22
N THR A 789 8.46 35.58 11.37
CA THR A 789 9.07 36.85 10.98
C THR A 789 9.28 37.73 12.21
N LYS A 790 8.26 37.85 13.07
CA LYS A 790 8.36 38.66 14.28
C LYS A 790 9.33 38.08 15.32
N MET A 791 9.38 36.76 15.44
CA MET A 791 10.37 36.09 16.29
C MET A 791 11.80 36.35 15.79
N LEU A 792 12.03 36.23 14.48
CA LEU A 792 13.35 36.48 13.89
C LEU A 792 13.78 37.95 14.06
N GLU A 793 12.88 38.92 13.87
CA GLU A 793 13.15 40.34 14.12
C GLU A 793 13.61 40.63 15.55
N SER A 794 13.16 39.81 16.50
CA SER A 794 13.43 39.98 17.93
C SER A 794 14.57 39.09 18.42
N ALA A 795 15.16 38.29 17.54
CA ALA A 795 16.21 37.32 17.86
C ALA A 795 17.61 37.83 17.51
N GLY A 796 18.64 37.16 18.03
CA GLY A 796 20.04 37.45 17.70
C GLY A 796 20.36 37.20 16.22
N THR A 797 21.44 37.80 15.71
CA THR A 797 21.79 37.78 14.28
C THR A 797 22.03 36.38 13.69
N ASN A 798 22.36 35.40 14.53
CA ASN A 798 22.63 34.02 14.11
C ASN A 798 21.41 33.10 14.26
N VAL A 799 20.32 33.60 14.84
CA VAL A 799 19.15 32.78 15.14
C VAL A 799 18.43 32.37 13.86
N ARG A 800 18.01 31.12 13.80
CA ARG A 800 17.09 30.57 12.81
C ARG A 800 15.78 30.24 13.49
N ILE A 801 14.66 30.43 12.79
CA ILE A 801 13.32 30.11 13.29
C ILE A 801 12.78 28.90 12.53
N GLY A 802 12.47 27.81 13.23
CA GLY A 802 11.87 26.60 12.67
C GLY A 802 10.39 26.51 13.04
N ILE A 803 9.52 26.34 12.05
CA ILE A 803 8.08 26.17 12.25
C ILE A 803 7.67 24.75 11.89
N ILE A 804 6.94 24.11 12.79
CA ILE A 804 6.33 22.80 12.58
C ILE A 804 4.82 22.99 12.66
N ASN A 805 4.10 22.91 11.53
CA ASN A 805 2.64 23.05 11.51
C ASN A 805 1.98 21.68 11.35
N THR A 806 1.30 21.23 12.42
CA THR A 806 0.54 19.98 12.45
C THR A 806 -0.96 20.21 12.58
N ALA A 807 -1.43 21.43 12.37
CA ALA A 807 -2.84 21.74 12.45
C ALA A 807 -3.65 21.00 11.37
N VAL A 808 -4.88 20.62 11.69
CA VAL A 808 -5.79 19.90 10.79
C VAL A 808 -7.18 20.56 10.83
N GLY A 809 -7.68 20.97 9.67
CA GLY A 809 -8.95 21.70 9.55
C GLY A 809 -10.16 20.92 10.08
N GLY A 810 -11.07 21.61 10.77
CA GLY A 810 -12.38 21.10 11.21
C GLY A 810 -12.34 20.13 12.41
N GLN A 811 -11.20 19.91 13.05
CA GLN A 811 -11.06 18.90 14.08
C GLN A 811 -11.56 19.38 15.46
N PRO A 812 -12.34 18.56 16.20
CA PRO A 812 -12.72 18.85 17.58
C PRO A 812 -11.52 18.66 18.53
N ILE A 813 -11.57 19.26 19.72
CA ILE A 813 -10.50 19.14 20.73
C ILE A 813 -10.23 17.68 21.15
N SER A 814 -11.22 16.79 21.03
CA SER A 814 -11.05 15.35 21.30
C SER A 814 -10.10 14.64 20.34
N ALA A 815 -9.82 15.21 19.16
CA ALA A 815 -8.88 14.66 18.18
C ALA A 815 -7.40 14.94 18.53
N PHE A 816 -7.13 15.70 19.59
CA PHE A 816 -5.78 16.05 20.05
C PHE A 816 -5.32 15.19 21.23
N ALA A 817 -6.05 14.13 21.58
CA ALA A 817 -5.60 13.16 22.57
C ALA A 817 -4.58 12.18 21.93
N PRO A 818 -3.61 11.64 22.71
CA PRO A 818 -2.71 10.61 22.22
C PRO A 818 -3.45 9.44 21.55
N GLY A 819 -3.00 9.02 20.37
CA GLY A 819 -3.63 7.94 19.59
C GLY A 819 -5.06 8.22 19.07
N ALA A 820 -5.56 9.45 19.16
CA ALA A 820 -6.90 9.78 18.67
C ALA A 820 -6.95 9.73 17.12
N PRO A 821 -7.90 9.00 16.51
CA PRO A 821 -8.06 9.02 15.07
C PRO A 821 -8.54 10.40 14.61
N ASN A 822 -8.17 10.81 13.40
CA ASN A 822 -8.77 11.96 12.74
C ASN A 822 -9.18 11.65 11.30
N SER A 823 -10.13 12.42 10.79
CA SER A 823 -10.82 12.14 9.52
C SER A 823 -10.09 12.64 8.27
N ARG A 824 -8.91 13.26 8.41
CA ARG A 824 -8.25 13.98 7.31
C ARG A 824 -6.80 13.57 7.06
N THR A 825 -6.19 12.81 7.97
CA THR A 825 -4.83 12.29 7.87
C THR A 825 -4.81 10.85 8.39
N SER A 826 -3.81 10.06 8.01
CA SER A 826 -3.66 8.67 8.44
C SER A 826 -3.05 8.53 9.85
N SER A 827 -2.62 9.63 10.48
CA SER A 827 -1.95 9.66 11.78
C SER A 827 -2.68 10.57 12.77
N SER A 828 -2.58 10.29 14.07
CA SER A 828 -3.07 11.18 15.14
C SER A 828 -2.36 12.55 15.10
N ILE A 829 -3.11 13.64 15.31
CA ILE A 829 -2.55 15.02 15.31
C ILE A 829 -1.53 15.19 16.43
N TYR A 830 -1.82 14.60 17.59
CA TYR A 830 -0.95 14.64 18.76
C TYR A 830 0.35 13.89 18.48
N ASP A 831 0.25 12.64 18.03
CA ASP A 831 1.41 11.75 17.83
C ASP A 831 2.32 12.31 16.72
N GLU A 832 1.72 12.87 15.67
CA GLU A 832 2.45 13.57 14.60
C GLU A 832 3.23 14.79 15.13
N SER A 833 2.59 15.58 16.02
CA SER A 833 3.22 16.75 16.64
C SER A 833 4.41 16.34 17.50
N VAL A 834 4.25 15.30 18.32
CA VAL A 834 5.31 14.79 19.19
C VAL A 834 6.48 14.24 18.37
N ASN A 835 6.20 13.45 17.34
CA ASN A 835 7.22 12.87 16.47
C ASN A 835 8.07 13.95 15.77
N ARG A 836 7.41 14.92 15.10
CA ARG A 836 8.09 16.01 14.40
C ARG A 836 8.95 16.86 15.32
N VAL A 837 8.42 17.21 16.49
CA VAL A 837 9.16 17.99 17.48
C VAL A 837 10.34 17.20 18.04
N ASN A 838 10.20 15.91 18.33
CA ASN A 838 11.32 15.10 18.81
C ASN A 838 12.44 14.98 17.78
N ILE A 839 12.13 14.87 16.49
CA ILE A 839 13.12 14.95 15.41
C ILE A 839 13.76 16.34 15.38
N ALA A 840 12.94 17.39 15.39
CA ALA A 840 13.41 18.77 15.33
C ALA A 840 14.35 19.12 16.49
N ARG A 841 14.07 18.62 17.69
CA ARG A 841 14.86 18.84 18.90
C ARG A 841 16.25 18.20 18.87
N THR A 842 16.52 17.32 17.91
CA THR A 842 17.89 16.86 17.63
C THR A 842 18.72 17.90 16.86
N GLN A 843 18.08 18.95 16.33
CA GLN A 843 18.68 19.95 15.46
C GLN A 843 18.60 21.37 16.03
N GLY A 844 17.66 21.64 16.94
CA GLY A 844 17.45 22.94 17.57
C GLY A 844 16.69 22.85 18.89
N VAL A 845 16.31 24.00 19.45
CA VAL A 845 15.64 24.10 20.76
C VAL A 845 14.16 24.43 20.57
N LEU A 846 13.27 23.61 21.12
CA LEU A 846 11.83 23.93 21.17
C LEU A 846 11.62 25.11 22.14
N LYS A 847 11.02 26.20 21.65
CA LYS A 847 10.81 27.45 22.39
C LYS A 847 9.35 27.75 22.71
N GLY A 848 8.40 27.02 22.10
CA GLY A 848 6.99 27.12 22.48
C GLY A 848 6.03 26.46 21.51
N VAL A 849 4.76 26.46 21.91
CA VAL A 849 3.63 25.92 21.17
C VAL A 849 2.59 27.00 20.95
N LEU A 850 2.12 27.12 19.72
CA LEU A 850 0.99 27.96 19.33
C LEU A 850 -0.20 27.04 19.09
N PHE A 851 -1.33 27.39 19.70
CA PHE A 851 -2.57 26.64 19.59
C PHE A 851 -3.72 27.53 19.14
N HIS A 852 -4.45 27.09 18.12
CA HIS A 852 -5.65 27.78 17.65
C HIS A 852 -6.75 26.79 17.32
N GLN A 853 -7.68 26.62 18.26
CA GLN A 853 -8.80 25.69 18.13
C GLN A 853 -9.99 26.12 18.98
N GLY A 854 -11.20 25.82 18.50
CA GLY A 854 -12.42 25.97 19.27
C GLY A 854 -13.68 26.07 18.42
N GLU A 855 -13.58 26.38 17.13
CA GLU A 855 -14.74 26.62 16.27
C GLU A 855 -15.64 25.39 16.14
N SER A 856 -15.05 24.18 16.09
CA SER A 856 -15.79 22.91 16.06
C SER A 856 -16.47 22.56 17.40
N ASN A 857 -16.03 23.16 18.51
CA ASN A 857 -16.60 22.92 19.84
C ASN A 857 -17.43 24.10 20.37
N SER A 858 -17.43 25.23 19.65
CA SER A 858 -18.12 26.46 20.05
C SER A 858 -19.65 26.32 20.14
N GLY A 859 -20.23 25.27 19.57
CA GLY A 859 -21.68 24.96 19.63
C GLY A 859 -22.12 23.97 20.72
N ASP A 860 -21.18 23.33 21.44
CA ASP A 860 -21.45 22.22 22.37
C ASP A 860 -21.37 22.65 23.85
N ASN A 861 -21.52 21.68 24.78
CA ASN A 861 -21.23 21.88 26.22
C ASN A 861 -19.70 22.04 26.45
N TYR A 862 -19.26 23.30 26.40
CA TYR A 862 -17.87 23.78 26.40
C TYR A 862 -17.09 23.55 27.70
N SER A 863 -17.72 23.13 28.80
CA SER A 863 -17.03 22.78 30.06
C SER A 863 -15.99 21.64 29.87
N SER A 864 -16.20 20.79 28.86
CA SER A 864 -15.24 19.73 28.50
C SER A 864 -14.05 20.24 27.66
N TRP A 865 -14.15 21.41 27.04
CA TRP A 865 -13.09 21.94 26.17
C TRP A 865 -11.86 22.37 26.97
N THR A 866 -12.05 23.21 27.99
CA THR A 866 -10.96 23.73 28.83
C THR A 866 -10.13 22.60 29.44
N ASN A 867 -10.77 21.55 29.96
CA ASN A 867 -10.06 20.41 30.56
C ASN A 867 -9.24 19.63 29.54
N ARG A 868 -9.76 19.43 28.32
CA ARG A 868 -9.01 18.74 27.26
C ARG A 868 -7.83 19.55 26.75
N VAL A 869 -7.93 20.89 26.75
CA VAL A 869 -6.77 21.75 26.46
C VAL A 869 -5.72 21.64 27.56
N LYS A 870 -6.11 21.58 28.84
CA LYS A 870 -5.16 21.33 29.94
C LYS A 870 -4.45 19.98 29.77
N GLU A 871 -5.20 18.92 29.47
CA GLU A 871 -4.64 17.59 29.20
C GLU A 871 -3.67 17.63 28.02
N LEU A 872 -4.00 18.33 26.93
CA LEU A 872 -3.10 18.52 25.79
C LEU A 872 -1.79 19.21 26.21
N ILE A 873 -1.87 20.30 26.98
CA ILE A 873 -0.69 21.03 27.46
C ILE A 873 0.17 20.14 28.35
N GLU A 874 -0.44 19.44 29.30
CA GLU A 874 0.25 18.53 30.22
C GLU A 874 0.94 17.39 29.46
N ASN A 875 0.25 16.76 28.53
CA ASN A 875 0.80 15.67 27.71
C ASN A 875 1.99 16.15 26.88
N LEU A 876 1.87 17.28 26.16
CA LEU A 876 2.97 17.82 25.35
C LEU A 876 4.19 18.17 26.22
N ARG A 877 3.97 18.78 27.39
CA ARG A 877 5.06 19.10 28.33
C ARG A 877 5.76 17.85 28.86
N ASN A 878 4.99 16.81 29.16
CA ASN A 878 5.53 15.53 29.61
C ASN A 878 6.33 14.83 28.51
N ASP A 879 5.78 14.74 27.29
CA ASP A 879 6.44 14.09 26.17
C ASP A 879 7.67 14.85 25.68
N PHE A 880 7.68 16.18 25.83
CA PHE A 880 8.85 16.99 25.56
C PHE A 880 9.79 17.15 26.76
N ASN A 881 9.43 16.61 27.93
CA ASN A 881 10.19 16.77 29.17
C ASN A 881 10.54 18.25 29.45
N ASP A 882 9.56 19.13 29.25
CA ASP A 882 9.68 20.58 29.50
C ASP A 882 8.41 21.07 30.22
N PRO A 883 8.38 21.07 31.56
CA PRO A 883 7.22 21.53 32.33
C PRO A 883 6.99 23.05 32.21
N THR A 884 7.94 23.78 31.64
CA THR A 884 7.91 25.25 31.48
C THR A 884 7.60 25.69 30.06
N LEU A 885 7.40 24.74 29.13
CA LEU A 885 7.21 25.02 27.71
C LEU A 885 6.09 26.06 27.51
N PRO A 886 6.39 27.23 26.92
CA PRO A 886 5.39 28.25 26.65
C PRO A 886 4.28 27.72 25.73
N PHE A 887 3.03 27.91 26.12
CA PHE A 887 1.87 27.51 25.33
C PHE A 887 0.93 28.71 25.12
N ILE A 888 0.75 29.14 23.88
CA ILE A 888 -0.02 30.34 23.56
C ILE A 888 -1.28 29.95 22.81
N VAL A 889 -2.45 30.33 23.32
CA VAL A 889 -3.77 30.06 22.73
C VAL A 889 -4.32 31.29 22.02
N GLY A 890 -4.91 31.14 20.84
CA GLY A 890 -5.56 32.26 20.15
C GLY A 890 -7.05 32.31 20.41
N GLU A 891 -7.60 33.52 20.55
CA GLU A 891 -9.04 33.74 20.48
C GLU A 891 -9.57 33.37 19.09
N LEU A 892 -10.77 32.77 19.09
CA LEU A 892 -11.57 32.67 17.89
C LEU A 892 -11.97 34.06 17.40
N GLY A 893 -12.08 34.24 16.09
CA GLY A 893 -12.51 35.50 15.51
C GLY A 893 -13.87 35.94 16.01
N HIS A 894 -14.02 37.25 16.26
CA HIS A 894 -15.22 37.85 16.84
C HIS A 894 -16.39 38.02 15.85
N PHE A 895 -16.26 37.45 14.65
CA PHE A 895 -17.24 37.48 13.57
C PHE A 895 -18.34 36.39 13.69
N ARG A 896 -18.20 35.42 14.61
CA ARG A 896 -19.16 34.32 14.80
C ARG A 896 -19.82 34.39 16.16
N ALA A 897 -21.15 34.27 16.19
CA ALA A 897 -21.95 34.42 17.41
C ALA A 897 -21.60 33.42 18.53
N THR A 898 -21.02 32.27 18.18
CA THR A 898 -20.60 31.24 19.13
C THR A 898 -19.15 31.38 19.61
N SER A 899 -18.33 32.26 19.00
CA SER A 899 -16.93 32.48 19.40
C SER A 899 -16.75 32.84 20.88
N PRO A 900 -17.64 33.67 21.50
CA PRO A 900 -17.56 33.97 22.93
C PRO A 900 -17.62 32.73 23.83
N ASN A 901 -18.23 31.62 23.38
CA ASN A 901 -18.31 30.40 24.19
C ASN A 901 -16.93 29.80 24.50
N ILE A 902 -15.98 29.94 23.58
CA ILE A 902 -14.58 29.52 23.76
C ILE A 902 -13.73 30.67 24.30
N ASN A 903 -13.85 31.87 23.72
CA ASN A 903 -13.01 33.02 24.12
C ASN A 903 -13.15 33.35 25.61
N ASN A 904 -14.36 33.22 26.18
CA ASN A 904 -14.60 33.47 27.61
C ASN A 904 -13.96 32.42 28.54
N GLN A 905 -13.49 31.28 28.02
CA GLN A 905 -12.79 30.25 28.81
C GLN A 905 -11.29 30.52 28.96
N LEU A 906 -10.70 31.32 28.05
CA LEU A 906 -9.25 31.53 27.99
C LEU A 906 -8.65 32.19 29.24
N PRO A 907 -9.31 33.18 29.89
CA PRO A 907 -8.80 33.75 31.14
C PRO A 907 -8.68 32.70 32.26
N GLN A 908 -9.67 31.80 32.36
CA GLN A 908 -9.63 30.73 33.34
C GLN A 908 -8.51 29.74 33.02
N LEU A 909 -8.41 29.28 31.77
CA LEU A 909 -7.35 28.36 31.32
C LEU A 909 -5.95 28.87 31.70
N VAL A 910 -5.67 30.14 31.38
CA VAL A 910 -4.36 30.76 31.65
C VAL A 910 -4.11 30.99 33.14
N SER A 911 -5.16 31.23 33.93
CA SER A 911 -5.01 31.31 35.38
C SER A 911 -4.69 29.97 36.05
N GLU A 912 -5.12 28.86 35.43
CA GLU A 912 -5.00 27.50 35.99
C GLU A 912 -3.79 26.73 35.46
N VAL A 913 -3.24 27.09 34.29
CA VAL A 913 -2.10 26.41 33.67
C VAL A 913 -0.91 27.36 33.52
N PRO A 914 0.15 27.22 34.34
CA PRO A 914 1.36 28.04 34.26
C PRO A 914 2.02 28.00 32.87
N TYR A 915 2.81 29.03 32.55
CA TYR A 915 3.49 29.21 31.26
C TYR A 915 2.56 29.15 30.05
N THR A 916 1.29 29.51 30.27
CA THR A 916 0.27 29.60 29.22
C THR A 916 -0.14 31.06 29.07
N ALA A 917 -0.37 31.52 27.85
CA ALA A 917 -0.96 32.83 27.60
C ALA A 917 -2.02 32.72 26.50
N TRP A 918 -2.80 33.78 26.29
CA TRP A 918 -3.67 33.87 25.14
C TRP A 918 -3.45 35.17 24.36
N VAL A 919 -3.83 35.17 23.09
CA VAL A 919 -3.77 36.34 22.21
C VAL A 919 -5.15 36.68 21.69
N SER A 920 -5.45 37.98 21.64
CA SER A 920 -6.76 38.45 21.21
C SER A 920 -6.92 38.47 19.70
N ALA A 921 -8.13 38.18 19.24
CA ALA A 921 -8.57 38.32 17.84
C ALA A 921 -9.38 39.62 17.63
N GLU A 922 -9.40 40.53 18.61
CA GLU A 922 -10.09 41.81 18.50
C GLU A 922 -9.53 42.64 17.33
N GLY A 923 -10.43 43.24 16.55
CA GLY A 923 -10.11 44.05 15.37
C GLY A 923 -9.61 43.25 14.15
N LEU A 924 -9.64 41.92 14.19
CA LEU A 924 -9.33 41.05 13.06
C LEU A 924 -10.57 40.78 12.20
N THR A 925 -10.36 40.57 10.90
CA THR A 925 -11.41 40.44 9.89
C THR A 925 -11.43 39.02 9.30
N ASP A 926 -12.62 38.53 8.93
CA ASP A 926 -12.77 37.26 8.21
C ASP A 926 -12.60 37.43 6.70
N LYS A 927 -12.36 36.32 5.99
CA LYS A 927 -12.21 36.29 4.53
C LYS A 927 -13.54 36.39 3.76
N GLY A 928 -14.66 36.63 4.43
CA GLY A 928 -16.00 36.70 3.87
C GLY A 928 -16.87 35.45 4.10
N ASP A 929 -16.41 34.49 4.90
CA ASP A 929 -17.16 33.27 5.25
C ASP A 929 -17.64 33.24 6.71
N GLY A 930 -17.34 34.28 7.51
CA GLY A 930 -17.72 34.37 8.92
C GLY A 930 -17.06 33.33 9.83
N ILE A 931 -15.98 32.67 9.38
CA ILE A 931 -15.29 31.61 10.14
C ILE A 931 -13.77 31.78 10.11
N HIS A 932 -13.20 32.08 8.95
CA HIS A 932 -11.75 32.08 8.76
C HIS A 932 -11.20 33.49 8.60
N PHE A 933 -10.05 33.76 9.22
CA PHE A 933 -9.35 35.04 9.06
C PHE A 933 -8.94 35.26 7.60
N ASP A 934 -8.99 36.53 7.16
CA ASP A 934 -8.34 36.94 5.91
C ASP A 934 -6.80 36.95 6.07
N SER A 935 -6.07 37.10 4.95
CA SER A 935 -4.61 36.99 4.96
C SER A 935 -3.92 38.04 5.86
N PRO A 936 -4.28 39.34 5.82
CA PRO A 936 -3.73 40.33 6.75
C PRO A 936 -4.01 40.00 8.22
N SER A 937 -5.23 39.57 8.55
CA SER A 937 -5.63 39.27 9.93
C SER A 937 -4.95 38.01 10.45
N ALA A 938 -4.79 36.98 9.61
CA ALA A 938 -4.05 35.78 9.98
C ALA A 938 -2.57 36.10 10.28
N SER A 939 -1.91 36.91 9.45
CA SER A 939 -0.53 37.33 9.69
C SER A 939 -0.38 38.20 10.95
N GLU A 940 -1.30 39.15 11.17
CA GLU A 940 -1.34 39.97 12.39
C GLU A 940 -1.56 39.12 13.64
N LEU A 941 -2.43 38.10 13.58
CA LEU A 941 -2.60 37.15 14.68
C LEU A 941 -1.27 36.41 14.97
N GLY A 942 -0.51 36.06 13.94
CA GLY A 942 0.85 35.54 14.06
C GLY A 942 1.80 36.46 14.83
N VAL A 943 1.79 37.76 14.50
CA VAL A 943 2.56 38.77 15.23
C VAL A 943 2.16 38.83 16.70
N ARG A 944 0.85 38.75 17.00
CA ARG A 944 0.36 38.75 18.39
C ARG A 944 0.84 37.52 19.16
N TYR A 945 0.86 36.34 18.54
CA TYR A 945 1.47 35.14 19.14
C TYR A 945 2.94 35.36 19.49
N ALA A 946 3.73 35.97 18.58
CA ALA A 946 5.14 36.21 18.80
C ALA A 946 5.37 37.18 19.97
N LEU A 947 4.61 38.26 20.03
CA LEU A 947 4.70 39.24 21.13
C LEU A 947 4.32 38.64 22.48
N ALA A 948 3.35 37.73 22.53
CA ALA A 948 3.00 37.03 23.77
C ALA A 948 4.14 36.12 24.26
N LEU A 949 4.84 35.45 23.34
CA LEU A 949 5.95 34.56 23.67
C LEU A 949 7.23 35.32 24.08
N LEU A 950 7.61 36.37 23.34
CA LEU A 950 8.72 37.27 23.69
C LEU A 950 8.50 38.00 25.02
N GLY A 951 7.24 38.08 25.47
CA GLY A 951 6.88 38.59 26.78
C GLY A 951 7.22 37.69 27.97
N ASN A 952 7.70 36.46 27.73
CA ASN A 952 8.01 35.43 28.74
C ASN A 952 9.48 34.96 28.77
N GLU A 953 10.36 35.38 27.85
CA GLU A 953 11.70 34.75 27.67
C GLU A 953 12.87 35.32 28.54
N ASP A 954 12.68 36.34 29.37
CA ASP A 954 13.78 36.96 30.16
C ASP A 954 14.17 36.21 31.48
N LEU A 955 14.02 34.88 31.53
CA LEU A 955 14.41 34.07 32.69
C LEU A 955 15.28 32.87 32.28
N GLU A 956 16.51 33.11 31.85
CA GLU A 956 17.61 32.17 32.07
C GLU A 956 18.98 32.83 31.82
N SER A 957 19.63 33.34 32.88
CA SER A 957 21.09 33.23 33.00
C SER A 957 21.56 33.44 34.44
N THR A 958 22.52 32.60 34.84
CA THR A 958 23.27 32.55 36.10
C THR A 958 22.67 31.75 37.26
N VAL A 959 23.01 30.47 37.31
CA VAL A 959 23.27 29.76 38.57
C VAL A 959 24.60 29.02 38.42
N PRO A 960 25.54 29.15 39.37
CA PRO A 960 26.46 28.08 39.69
C PRO A 960 25.93 27.30 40.91
N ASP A 961 25.63 26.04 40.64
CA ASP A 961 25.66 24.82 41.46
C ASP A 961 25.93 24.92 42.98
N THR A 962 25.08 24.27 43.80
CA THR A 962 25.45 23.07 44.60
C THR A 962 24.38 22.64 45.63
N THR A 963 23.87 21.42 45.43
CA THR A 963 23.58 20.35 46.43
C THR A 963 22.42 20.41 47.45
N THR A 964 21.72 19.26 47.49
CA THR A 964 21.04 18.53 48.59
C THR A 964 19.50 18.50 48.70
N ASN A 965 18.99 17.29 48.45
CA ASN A 965 17.74 16.60 48.84
C ASN A 965 16.82 17.25 49.88
N SER A 966 15.51 17.30 49.58
CA SER A 966 14.45 16.56 50.30
C SER A 966 13.06 16.89 49.73
N SER A 967 12.22 15.87 49.64
CA SER A 967 10.81 15.88 49.28
C SER A 967 9.97 16.91 50.06
N THR A 968 9.14 17.68 49.36
CA THR A 968 7.70 17.92 49.67
C THR A 968 7.08 18.73 48.54
N ALA A 969 5.89 18.33 48.10
CA ALA A 969 5.09 19.06 47.12
C ALA A 969 4.54 20.37 47.73
N LEU A 970 4.75 21.47 46.99
CA LEU A 970 4.12 22.82 46.92
C LEU A 970 3.44 23.45 48.16
N PRO A 971 3.60 24.78 48.32
CA PRO A 971 2.51 25.65 47.84
C PRO A 971 2.97 26.92 47.07
N ALA A 972 2.01 27.49 46.34
CA ALA A 972 2.07 28.76 45.63
C ALA A 972 2.56 29.93 46.50
N HIS A 973 3.45 30.78 45.97
CA HIS A 973 3.76 32.07 46.58
C HIS A 973 2.72 33.12 46.12
N ASN A 974 1.71 33.37 46.96
CA ASN A 974 0.87 34.57 46.87
C ASN A 974 1.73 35.78 47.26
N LEU A 975 2.12 36.63 46.30
CA LEU A 975 2.50 38.00 46.62
C LEU A 975 1.29 38.67 47.26
N ASP A 976 1.47 39.28 48.43
CA ASP A 976 0.42 40.09 49.08
C ASP A 976 0.39 41.48 48.40
N ILE A 977 0.12 41.47 47.10
CA ILE A 977 0.06 42.64 46.22
C ILE A 977 -1.29 42.68 45.52
N ARG A 978 -1.95 43.85 45.52
CA ARG A 978 -3.18 44.08 44.75
C ARG A 978 -3.06 45.34 43.91
N VAL A 979 -3.13 45.18 42.60
CA VAL A 979 -3.12 46.31 41.66
C VAL A 979 -4.56 46.75 41.41
N SER A 980 -4.82 48.06 41.55
CA SER A 980 -6.13 48.64 41.26
C SER A 980 -6.49 48.40 39.80
N SER A 981 -7.73 47.97 39.56
CA SER A 981 -8.24 47.70 38.22
C SER A 981 -8.67 48.97 37.47
N VAL A 982 -8.65 50.14 38.11
CA VAL A 982 -9.08 51.41 37.51
C VAL A 982 -8.16 52.56 37.95
N VAL A 983 -7.87 53.45 37.00
CA VAL A 983 -7.25 54.77 37.22
C VAL A 983 -8.18 55.85 36.67
N SER A 984 -8.59 56.78 37.53
CA SER A 984 -9.49 57.89 37.22
C SER A 984 -8.85 59.22 37.61
N PRO A 985 -8.03 59.83 36.74
CA PRO A 985 -7.26 61.03 37.07
C PRO A 985 -8.13 62.30 37.01
N ASN A 986 -9.06 62.44 37.95
CA ASN A 986 -10.05 63.52 38.05
C ASN A 986 -9.74 64.50 39.20
N GLY A 987 -8.74 64.21 40.03
CA GLY A 987 -8.28 65.04 41.15
C GLY A 987 -9.14 64.95 42.41
N ASP A 988 -9.98 63.92 42.56
CA ASP A 988 -10.82 63.72 43.76
C ASP A 988 -10.11 62.96 44.90
N GLY A 989 -8.87 62.52 44.68
CA GLY A 989 -8.06 61.75 45.62
C GLY A 989 -8.30 60.24 45.59
N ILE A 990 -9.17 59.74 44.69
CA ILE A 990 -9.53 58.33 44.55
C ILE A 990 -9.07 57.82 43.18
N ASN A 991 -8.19 56.82 43.16
CA ASN A 991 -7.65 56.23 41.92
C ASN A 991 -7.02 57.24 40.93
N ASP A 992 -6.55 58.39 41.41
CA ASP A 992 -5.84 59.39 40.57
C ASP A 992 -4.52 58.86 39.97
N PHE A 993 -4.04 57.73 40.47
CA PHE A 993 -2.92 56.96 39.94
C PHE A 993 -3.16 55.46 40.13
N LEU A 994 -2.36 54.63 39.46
CA LEU A 994 -2.42 53.18 39.61
C LEU A 994 -1.99 52.76 41.03
N SER A 995 -2.94 52.56 41.94
CA SER A 995 -2.61 52.07 43.28
C SER A 995 -2.19 50.59 43.23
N ILE A 996 -1.10 50.24 43.90
CA ILE A 996 -0.58 48.87 44.05
C ILE A 996 -0.44 48.56 45.54
N GLU A 997 -1.52 48.10 46.18
CA GLU A 997 -1.52 47.74 47.60
C GLU A 997 -0.46 46.67 47.90
N GLY A 998 0.30 46.82 48.98
CA GLY A 998 1.34 45.88 49.40
C GLY A 998 2.72 46.10 48.76
N ILE A 999 2.85 47.05 47.81
CA ILE A 999 4.11 47.33 47.11
C ILE A 999 5.24 47.80 48.06
N GLU A 1000 4.88 48.43 49.18
CA GLU A 1000 5.81 48.92 50.20
C GLU A 1000 6.65 47.81 50.86
N LYS A 1001 6.20 46.54 50.76
CA LYS A 1001 6.95 45.37 51.23
C LYS A 1001 8.11 45.00 50.28
N TYR A 1002 8.13 45.57 49.08
CA TYR A 1002 9.05 45.21 48.00
C TYR A 1002 9.83 46.45 47.53
N SER A 1003 10.84 46.84 48.32
CA SER A 1003 11.65 48.04 48.05
C SER A 1003 12.42 47.98 46.72
N ASP A 1004 12.77 46.77 46.26
CA ASP A 1004 13.26 46.51 44.91
C ASP A 1004 12.08 46.05 44.04
N ASN A 1005 11.46 47.01 43.36
CA ASN A 1005 10.37 46.77 42.43
C ASN A 1005 10.50 47.61 41.15
N ARG A 1006 9.85 47.15 40.08
CA ARG A 1006 9.81 47.81 38.77
C ARG A 1006 8.44 47.61 38.15
N VAL A 1007 7.74 48.70 37.85
CA VAL A 1007 6.44 48.70 37.16
C VAL A 1007 6.62 49.21 35.73
N ILE A 1008 6.19 48.43 34.76
CA ILE A 1008 6.17 48.78 33.34
C ILE A 1008 4.72 48.83 32.89
N ILE A 1009 4.29 49.94 32.29
CA ILE A 1009 2.95 50.16 31.77
C ILE A 1009 3.00 50.24 30.26
N PHE A 1010 2.09 49.55 29.57
CA PHE A 1010 2.01 49.56 28.10
C PHE A 1010 0.55 49.63 27.62
N ASN A 1011 0.35 50.13 26.40
CA ASN A 1011 -0.98 50.18 25.77
C ASN A 1011 -1.36 48.83 25.14
N SER A 1012 -2.61 48.72 24.68
CA SER A 1012 -3.13 47.54 23.97
C SER A 1012 -2.39 47.16 22.68
N LYS A 1013 -1.53 48.05 22.16
CA LYS A 1013 -0.65 47.81 21.02
C LYS A 1013 0.77 47.39 21.46
N GLY A 1014 0.99 47.10 22.73
CA GLY A 1014 2.28 46.67 23.30
C GLY A 1014 3.32 47.77 23.49
N ASN A 1015 2.99 49.04 23.20
CA ASN A 1015 3.94 50.14 23.36
C ASN A 1015 4.10 50.50 24.83
N ILE A 1016 5.34 50.51 25.33
CA ILE A 1016 5.67 50.96 26.68
C ILE A 1016 5.35 52.45 26.81
N LEU A 1017 4.44 52.77 27.71
CA LEU A 1017 4.04 54.13 28.05
C LEU A 1017 4.88 54.68 29.19
N LYS A 1018 5.21 53.82 30.16
CA LYS A 1018 6.01 54.22 31.31
C LYS A 1018 6.72 53.03 31.93
N GLU A 1019 7.91 53.29 32.44
CA GLU A 1019 8.62 52.41 33.35
C GLU A 1019 8.98 53.20 34.62
N ILE A 1020 8.76 52.58 35.78
CA ILE A 1020 8.94 53.18 37.10
C ILE A 1020 9.67 52.17 37.99
N ASN A 1021 10.91 52.49 38.36
CA ASN A 1021 11.68 51.73 39.34
C ASN A 1021 11.41 52.27 40.75
N GLY A 1022 11.13 51.38 41.70
CA GLY A 1022 10.78 51.70 43.08
C GLY A 1022 9.40 52.35 43.22
N TYR A 1023 8.36 51.80 42.58
CA TYR A 1023 6.98 52.24 42.73
C TYR A 1023 6.55 52.20 44.21
N ASP A 1024 5.91 53.27 44.69
CA ASP A 1024 5.68 53.47 46.14
C ASP A 1024 4.31 54.02 46.54
N ASN A 1025 3.34 54.07 45.60
CA ASN A 1025 2.00 54.66 45.81
C ASN A 1025 1.98 56.10 46.33
N ASN A 1026 3.09 56.84 46.29
CA ASN A 1026 3.16 58.19 46.85
C ASN A 1026 3.85 59.15 45.89
N GLN A 1027 5.17 59.02 45.71
CA GLN A 1027 5.96 59.91 44.87
C GLN A 1027 6.25 59.33 43.48
N ARG A 1028 6.37 58.00 43.39
CA ARG A 1028 6.68 57.27 42.16
C ARG A 1028 5.46 56.46 41.74
N VAL A 1029 4.57 57.12 41.00
CA VAL A 1029 3.27 56.58 40.59
C VAL A 1029 2.96 56.81 39.12
N PHE A 1030 2.00 56.06 38.58
CA PHE A 1030 1.47 56.24 37.23
C PHE A 1030 0.11 56.94 37.27
N THR A 1031 0.04 58.20 36.85
CA THR A 1031 -1.16 59.06 37.00
C THR A 1031 -2.10 59.10 35.79
N ALA A 1032 -1.80 58.38 34.70
CA ALA A 1032 -2.62 58.33 33.48
C ALA A 1032 -3.09 59.70 32.90
N THR A 1033 -2.46 60.82 33.27
CA THR A 1033 -2.92 62.18 32.93
C THR A 1033 -2.85 62.47 31.42
N ASN A 1034 -1.84 61.93 30.73
CA ASN A 1034 -1.57 62.19 29.31
C ASN A 1034 -1.94 61.02 28.37
N ILE A 1035 -2.80 60.10 28.79
CA ILE A 1035 -3.24 58.96 27.96
C ILE A 1035 -4.76 58.96 27.79
N GLN A 1036 -5.27 58.26 26.77
CA GLN A 1036 -6.71 58.22 26.45
C GLN A 1036 -7.45 57.25 27.38
N ASN A 1037 -8.79 57.32 27.40
CA ASN A 1037 -9.58 56.28 28.06
C ASN A 1037 -9.39 54.95 27.34
N GLY A 1038 -9.27 53.86 28.10
CA GLY A 1038 -9.05 52.53 27.53
C GLY A 1038 -8.36 51.57 28.49
N THR A 1039 -8.14 50.34 28.02
CA THR A 1039 -7.46 49.29 28.77
C THR A 1039 -5.95 49.38 28.59
N TYR A 1040 -5.23 49.36 29.70
CA TYR A 1040 -3.77 49.40 29.77
C TYR A 1040 -3.27 48.20 30.56
N PHE A 1041 -2.02 47.83 30.33
CA PHE A 1041 -1.42 46.65 30.89
C PHE A 1041 -0.22 47.02 31.75
N TYR A 1042 0.04 46.23 32.78
CA TYR A 1042 1.21 46.39 33.62
C TYR A 1042 2.01 45.09 33.74
N ARG A 1043 3.32 45.24 33.90
CA ARG A 1043 4.23 44.24 34.46
C ARG A 1043 4.85 44.83 35.71
N LEU A 1044 4.68 44.16 36.84
CA LEU A 1044 5.26 44.50 38.12
C LEU A 1044 6.27 43.42 38.49
N VAL A 1045 7.54 43.77 38.49
CA VAL A 1045 8.62 42.94 39.01
C VAL A 1045 8.86 43.35 40.46
N VAL A 1046 8.88 42.41 41.38
CA VAL A 1046 9.25 42.63 42.79
C VAL A 1046 10.30 41.62 43.21
N THR A 1047 11.19 41.98 44.14
CA THR A 1047 12.07 41.01 44.79
C THR A 1047 11.47 40.60 46.14
N ALA A 1048 11.00 39.35 46.23
CA ALA A 1048 10.45 38.74 47.43
C ALA A 1048 11.36 37.58 47.89
N GLU A 1049 11.81 37.59 49.15
CA GLU A 1049 12.70 36.54 49.71
C GLU A 1049 13.96 36.30 48.86
N GLY A 1050 14.53 37.37 48.30
CA GLY A 1050 15.72 37.29 47.44
C GLY A 1050 15.47 36.77 46.02
N LYS A 1051 14.21 36.49 45.66
CA LYS A 1051 13.81 36.06 44.31
C LYS A 1051 12.99 37.14 43.61
N ARG A 1052 13.29 37.40 42.34
CA ARG A 1052 12.43 38.24 41.49
C ARG A 1052 11.14 37.48 41.16
N GLN A 1053 10.01 38.14 41.34
CA GLN A 1053 8.68 37.66 41.02
C GLN A 1053 7.99 38.67 40.11
N LEU A 1054 7.26 38.19 39.11
CA LEU A 1054 6.56 39.01 38.13
C LEU A 1054 5.05 38.85 38.33
N LEU A 1055 4.36 39.97 38.53
CA LEU A 1055 2.91 40.08 38.47
C LEU A 1055 2.52 40.88 37.23
N GLN A 1056 1.58 40.39 36.44
CA GLN A 1056 1.07 41.10 35.27
C GLN A 1056 -0.45 41.12 35.27
N GLY A 1057 -1.01 42.14 34.64
CA GLY A 1057 -2.46 42.34 34.59
C GLY A 1057 -2.82 43.57 33.77
N PHE A 1058 -4.08 43.97 33.86
CA PHE A 1058 -4.60 45.15 33.20
C PHE A 1058 -5.35 46.05 34.17
N PHE A 1059 -5.51 47.30 33.78
CA PHE A 1059 -6.36 48.29 34.45
C PHE A 1059 -7.00 49.20 33.40
N GLU A 1060 -8.13 49.79 33.74
CA GLU A 1060 -8.81 50.74 32.87
C GLU A 1060 -8.50 52.18 33.27
N VAL A 1061 -8.24 53.02 32.28
CA VAL A 1061 -8.20 54.48 32.47
C VAL A 1061 -9.56 55.05 32.10
N ARG A 1062 -10.19 55.73 33.06
CA ARG A 1062 -11.50 56.37 32.91
C ARG A 1062 -11.43 57.82 33.40
N LYS A 1063 -11.27 58.77 32.47
CA LYS A 1063 -11.33 60.21 32.73
C LYS A 1063 -12.74 60.72 32.88
#